data_AF-A0A8T1GCL2-F1
#
_entry.id   AF-A0A8T1GCL2-F1
#
_cell.length_a   1.000
_cell.length_b   1.000
_cell.length_c   1.000
_cell.angle_alpha   90.00
_cell.angle_beta   90.00
_cell.angle_gamma   90.00
#
_symmetry.space_group_name_H-M   'P 1'
#
loop_
_entity.id
_entity.type
_entity.pdbx_description
1 polymer ?
#
loop_
_entity_poly.entity_id
_entity_poly.type
_entity_poly.pdbx_seq_one_letter_code
_entity_poly.pdbx_strand_id
1 'polypeptide(L)'
;MFHDEKGLQTFCSTLKRFSETLEQTPRRYECVPLLSELAGYVHQFTPDAKLIVELFAGMATRWAENLKQQYEVESSTEKIAAYRQKECILYGFALLAYTLGEWDDDAAQSVCKLVVLFRTSFLCASINVAATDDMLRVESRVAEMMSRRITELIAKVETIGSNSVLTALTGEELFIQELTVGAAGKVTDILQLCSAQWIQTFSTMFPVRLQELYSHWYWEEKNCILFRPKEAKNRKVLFVARFDESGALHCYKVPFCDWELLYQEILDKLDNYDRFVQKESLLDVLQVLTKFEDKNFLHPLKSPEGMITIELPRFQLAFCLNSNQKFESVEHKGYILAINQQFDDFLTRHSRYLVLELQDKSDTARPKLRMLLPVGSMREDSEVLINRPGTVCQLNIGRGKTRVILPMLFLHFAHSRDRRVVRVHFLGSLLSEACQYMHRYLSASTSQLCIFELPFHRWIGLDIRKLELIHDVLQELKAFGGIQVVAPEHRMSLELKRFELDKDDEVFTEILDEILDNGQYIDVLDECDAVLHHKYHLVYAAGHPIALSNGVERWQVAEAVLGVIASKSSESRVAKVLQAPHVSCSTSNATPPGACKGTRLNTVVDSTEPLRKELKKALALDLIDNSELMWLNMLGKGVARDSLITAITDSTVSLQTALGEHMQKLLSYINQLLALRGLIAFGVLEHCLEKRYRVDFGLPLPDTRPKKIAIPFRAADVPSEQSEFSHPDVCIALTLLGYYHRGLSDKEVQLTFEKLLRLDISEQIHQYDRCLTDA
;
A
#
# COMPACT_ATOMS: atom_id res chain seq x y z
N MET A 1 -14.07 -52.12 -33.16
CA MET A 1 -13.73 -52.41 -34.57
C MET A 1 -12.22 -52.25 -34.68
N PHE A 2 -11.50 -53.36 -34.84
CA PHE A 2 -10.04 -53.54 -35.07
C PHE A 2 -9.03 -53.11 -33.99
N HIS A 3 -8.87 -53.95 -32.94
CA HIS A 3 -7.57 -54.16 -32.29
C HIS A 3 -6.83 -55.23 -33.09
N ASP A 4 -6.17 -54.82 -34.17
CA ASP A 4 -5.24 -55.70 -34.88
C ASP A 4 -3.93 -54.92 -35.00
N GLU A 5 -2.93 -55.23 -34.17
CA GLU A 5 -1.59 -54.59 -34.20
C GLU A 5 -0.98 -54.65 -35.61
N LYS A 6 -1.36 -55.66 -36.40
CA LYS A 6 -1.02 -55.80 -37.83
C LYS A 6 -1.53 -54.65 -38.69
N GLY A 7 -2.70 -54.08 -38.39
CA GLY A 7 -3.29 -52.97 -39.14
C GLY A 7 -2.51 -51.68 -38.96
N LEU A 8 -2.11 -51.37 -37.72
CA LEU A 8 -1.32 -50.17 -37.39
C LEU A 8 0.09 -50.25 -38.00
N GLN A 9 0.73 -51.42 -37.94
CA GLN A 9 2.03 -51.67 -38.57
C GLN A 9 1.96 -51.59 -40.10
N THR A 10 0.89 -52.11 -40.71
CA THR A 10 0.64 -51.98 -42.16
C THR A 10 0.42 -50.53 -42.56
N PHE A 11 -0.26 -49.75 -41.73
CA PHE A 11 -0.46 -48.32 -41.98
C PHE A 11 0.85 -47.52 -41.85
N CYS A 12 1.66 -47.77 -40.82
CA CYS A 12 2.97 -47.14 -40.64
C CYS A 12 3.93 -47.46 -41.79
N SER A 13 4.01 -48.73 -42.21
CA SER A 13 4.83 -49.13 -43.37
C SER A 13 4.36 -48.48 -44.68
N THR A 14 3.05 -48.30 -44.85
CA THR A 14 2.48 -47.60 -46.00
C THR A 14 2.85 -46.10 -45.99
N LEU A 15 2.69 -45.42 -44.84
CA LEU A 15 3.09 -44.01 -44.68
C LEU A 15 4.59 -43.82 -44.90
N LYS A 16 5.43 -44.74 -44.40
CA LYS A 16 6.88 -44.72 -44.63
C LYS A 16 7.21 -44.82 -46.11
N ARG A 17 6.59 -45.75 -46.85
CA ARG A 17 6.77 -45.86 -48.32
C ARG A 17 6.33 -44.60 -49.07
N PHE A 18 5.27 -43.93 -48.61
CA PHE A 18 4.86 -42.64 -49.16
C PHE A 18 5.91 -41.55 -48.88
N SER A 19 6.48 -41.50 -47.68
CA SER A 19 7.55 -40.56 -47.34
C SER A 19 8.78 -40.74 -48.25
N GLU A 20 9.22 -41.97 -48.47
CA GLU A 20 10.37 -42.28 -49.36
C GLU A 20 10.10 -41.87 -50.82
N THR A 21 8.86 -42.04 -51.30
CA THR A 21 8.45 -41.63 -52.66
C THR A 21 8.36 -40.10 -52.80
N LEU A 22 7.86 -39.43 -51.75
CA LEU A 22 7.75 -37.97 -51.71
C LEU A 22 9.11 -37.30 -51.63
N GLU A 23 10.06 -37.87 -50.89
CA GLU A 23 11.44 -37.37 -50.77
C GLU A 23 12.11 -37.22 -52.15
N GLN A 24 11.85 -38.17 -53.05
CA GLN A 24 12.36 -38.16 -54.42
C GLN A 24 11.60 -37.20 -55.37
N THR A 25 10.46 -36.64 -54.94
CA THR A 25 9.59 -35.80 -55.78
C THR A 25 9.21 -34.46 -55.12
N PRO A 26 10.12 -33.46 -55.07
CA PRO A 26 9.90 -32.16 -54.41
C PRO A 26 8.78 -31.31 -55.02
N ARG A 27 8.23 -31.71 -56.17
CA ARG A 27 7.12 -31.03 -56.84
C ARG A 27 5.76 -31.22 -56.15
N ARG A 28 5.65 -32.20 -55.24
CA ARG A 28 4.41 -32.50 -54.48
C ARG A 28 4.51 -32.14 -53.00
N TYR A 29 5.16 -31.02 -52.69
CA TYR A 29 5.37 -30.55 -51.31
C TYR A 29 4.06 -30.23 -50.57
N GLU A 30 2.97 -29.93 -51.29
CA GLU A 30 1.64 -29.67 -50.73
C GLU A 30 1.00 -30.88 -50.04
N CYS A 31 1.48 -32.09 -50.32
CA CYS A 31 0.99 -33.30 -49.65
C CYS A 31 1.56 -33.47 -48.23
N VAL A 32 2.65 -32.75 -47.90
CA VAL A 32 3.37 -32.92 -46.62
C VAL A 32 2.48 -32.64 -45.41
N PRO A 33 1.72 -31.51 -45.32
CA PRO A 33 0.93 -31.20 -44.12
C PRO A 33 -0.10 -32.26 -43.78
N LEU A 34 -0.79 -32.81 -44.79
CA LEU A 34 -1.82 -33.83 -44.58
C LEU A 34 -1.20 -35.16 -44.12
N LEU A 35 -0.11 -35.59 -44.78
CA LEU A 35 0.54 -36.87 -44.48
C LEU A 35 1.30 -36.82 -43.16
N SER A 36 1.88 -35.67 -42.81
CA SER A 36 2.55 -35.46 -41.52
C SER A 36 1.53 -35.41 -40.37
N GLU A 37 0.35 -34.83 -40.58
CA GLU A 37 -0.73 -34.83 -39.58
C GLU A 37 -1.28 -36.24 -39.34
N LEU A 38 -1.43 -37.05 -40.41
CA LEU A 38 -1.77 -38.47 -40.28
C LEU A 38 -0.69 -39.26 -39.52
N ALA A 39 0.59 -38.99 -39.79
CA ALA A 39 1.69 -39.60 -39.04
C ALA A 39 1.68 -39.19 -37.56
N GLY A 40 1.43 -37.91 -37.27
CA GLY A 40 1.31 -37.40 -35.89
C GLY A 40 0.09 -37.94 -35.14
N TYR A 41 -1.03 -38.19 -35.83
CA TYR A 41 -2.18 -38.88 -35.24
C TYR A 41 -1.84 -40.33 -34.85
N VAL A 42 -1.14 -41.06 -35.72
CA VAL A 42 -0.71 -42.44 -35.46
C VAL A 42 0.35 -42.52 -34.36
N HIS A 43 1.21 -41.51 -34.23
CA HIS A 43 2.21 -41.39 -33.17
C HIS A 43 1.60 -41.41 -31.75
N GLN A 44 0.35 -40.98 -31.59
CA GLN A 44 -0.37 -41.10 -30.31
C GLN A 44 -0.66 -42.55 -29.91
N PHE A 45 -0.62 -43.49 -30.85
CA PHE A 45 -0.96 -44.90 -30.64
C PHE A 45 0.25 -45.85 -30.77
N THR A 46 1.33 -45.43 -31.44
CA THR A 46 2.57 -46.20 -31.54
C THR A 46 3.81 -45.31 -31.66
N PRO A 47 4.89 -45.59 -30.91
CA PRO A 47 6.14 -44.83 -31.00
C PRO A 47 6.86 -45.00 -32.34
N ASP A 48 6.57 -46.06 -33.11
CA ASP A 48 7.19 -46.31 -34.42
C ASP A 48 6.86 -45.21 -35.45
N ALA A 49 5.73 -44.51 -35.27
CA ALA A 49 5.32 -43.43 -36.15
C ALA A 49 6.09 -42.12 -35.89
N LYS A 50 6.83 -42.00 -34.78
CA LYS A 50 7.71 -40.86 -34.49
C LYS A 50 8.73 -40.62 -35.60
N LEU A 51 9.41 -41.69 -36.02
CA LEU A 51 10.41 -41.65 -37.08
C LEU A 51 9.80 -41.16 -38.40
N ILE A 52 8.53 -41.45 -38.65
CA ILE A 52 7.82 -41.01 -39.86
C ILE A 52 7.54 -39.50 -39.81
N VAL A 53 7.15 -38.97 -38.64
CA VAL A 53 6.99 -37.52 -38.42
C VAL A 53 8.30 -36.79 -38.63
N GLU A 54 9.39 -37.29 -38.04
CA GLU A 54 10.75 -36.74 -38.20
C GLU A 54 11.22 -36.78 -39.66
N LEU A 55 10.89 -37.84 -40.41
CA LEU A 55 11.20 -37.93 -41.84
C LEU A 55 10.48 -36.85 -42.66
N PHE A 56 9.19 -36.60 -42.42
CA PHE A 56 8.45 -35.54 -43.12
C PHE A 56 8.97 -34.14 -42.76
N ALA A 57 9.27 -33.89 -41.48
CA ALA A 57 9.85 -32.62 -41.03
C ALA A 57 11.25 -32.38 -41.63
N GLY A 58 12.11 -33.40 -41.57
CA GLY A 58 13.48 -33.34 -42.10
C GLY A 58 13.52 -33.23 -43.63
N MET A 59 12.56 -33.83 -44.34
CA MET A 59 12.42 -33.69 -45.79
C MET A 59 12.07 -32.25 -46.17
N ALA A 60 11.04 -31.65 -45.55
CA ALA A 60 10.64 -30.27 -45.81
C ALA A 60 11.76 -29.28 -45.46
N THR A 61 12.49 -29.53 -44.37
CA THR A 61 13.67 -28.73 -43.96
C THR A 61 14.78 -28.78 -45.01
N ARG A 62 15.16 -29.98 -45.49
CA ARG A 62 16.19 -30.13 -46.54
C ARG A 62 15.77 -29.47 -47.86
N TRP A 63 14.49 -29.52 -48.22
CA TRP A 63 14.00 -28.81 -49.40
C TRP A 63 14.10 -27.29 -49.24
N ALA A 64 13.85 -26.75 -48.05
CA ALA A 64 14.03 -25.32 -47.75
C ALA A 64 15.52 -24.91 -47.81
N GLU A 65 16.41 -25.71 -47.22
CA GLU A 65 17.86 -25.49 -47.25
C GLU A 65 18.43 -25.54 -48.69
N ASN A 66 17.94 -26.45 -49.52
CA ASN A 66 18.33 -26.53 -50.93
C ASN A 66 17.89 -25.29 -51.73
N LEU A 67 16.74 -24.69 -51.41
CA LEU A 67 16.32 -23.42 -52.02
C LEU A 67 17.22 -22.26 -51.59
N LYS A 68 17.69 -22.27 -50.34
CA LYS A 68 18.63 -21.27 -49.83
C LYS A 68 19.93 -21.23 -50.61
N GLN A 69 20.52 -22.38 -50.88
CA GLN A 69 21.72 -22.48 -51.74
C GLN A 69 21.47 -21.97 -53.17
N GLN A 70 20.25 -22.10 -53.70
CA GLN A 70 19.92 -21.66 -55.06
C GLN A 70 19.82 -20.15 -55.19
N TYR A 71 19.35 -19.42 -54.17
CA TYR A 71 19.25 -17.96 -54.24
C TYR A 71 20.51 -17.22 -53.74
N GLU A 72 21.44 -17.88 -53.05
CA GLU A 72 22.75 -17.29 -52.71
C GLU A 72 23.59 -16.97 -53.97
N VAL A 73 23.30 -17.64 -55.08
CA VAL A 73 24.00 -17.48 -56.38
C VAL A 73 23.13 -16.71 -57.41
N GLU A 74 21.88 -16.35 -57.06
CA GLU A 74 20.95 -15.67 -57.96
C GLU A 74 21.06 -14.14 -57.82
N SER A 75 20.95 -13.42 -58.95
CA SER A 75 21.10 -11.96 -58.99
C SER A 75 19.78 -11.21 -59.14
N SER A 76 18.71 -11.91 -59.56
CA SER A 76 17.38 -11.34 -59.75
C SER A 76 16.60 -11.24 -58.42
N THR A 77 16.25 -10.00 -58.03
CA THR A 77 15.49 -9.70 -56.80
C THR A 77 14.11 -10.35 -56.75
N GLU A 78 13.40 -10.43 -57.88
CA GLU A 78 12.08 -11.06 -57.99
C GLU A 78 12.14 -12.57 -57.78
N LYS A 79 13.17 -13.24 -58.34
CA LYS A 79 13.38 -14.67 -58.15
C LYS A 79 13.81 -14.98 -56.72
N ILE A 80 14.68 -14.18 -56.13
CA ILE A 80 15.09 -14.32 -54.72
C ILE A 80 13.86 -14.21 -53.81
N ALA A 81 12.95 -13.26 -54.07
CA ALA A 81 11.70 -13.14 -53.33
C ALA A 81 10.81 -14.39 -53.47
N ALA A 82 10.62 -14.90 -54.70
CA ALA A 82 9.85 -16.12 -54.93
C ALA A 82 10.45 -17.35 -54.23
N TYR A 83 11.77 -17.49 -54.21
CA TYR A 83 12.45 -18.56 -53.49
C TYR A 83 12.29 -18.43 -51.97
N ARG A 84 12.39 -17.22 -51.40
CA ARG A 84 12.16 -16.97 -49.97
C ARG A 84 10.72 -17.23 -49.54
N GLN A 85 9.74 -16.89 -50.38
CA GLN A 85 8.33 -17.21 -50.13
C GLN A 85 8.12 -18.72 -50.05
N LYS A 86 8.72 -19.47 -50.98
CA LYS A 86 8.64 -20.94 -50.99
C LYS A 86 9.41 -21.59 -49.83
N GLU A 87 10.57 -21.05 -49.48
CA GLU A 87 11.35 -21.44 -48.30
C GLU A 87 10.52 -21.31 -47.01
N CYS A 88 9.83 -20.18 -46.84
CA CYS A 88 8.93 -19.95 -45.71
C CYS A 88 7.82 -20.99 -45.61
N ILE A 89 7.17 -21.33 -46.74
CA ILE A 89 6.11 -22.35 -46.77
C ILE A 89 6.65 -23.72 -46.37
N LEU A 90 7.84 -24.09 -46.84
CA LEU A 90 8.46 -25.37 -46.51
C LEU A 90 8.87 -25.49 -45.04
N TYR A 91 9.45 -24.43 -44.44
CA TYR A 91 9.70 -24.43 -43.00
C TYR A 91 8.41 -24.49 -42.19
N GLY A 92 7.35 -23.83 -42.65
CA GLY A 92 6.03 -23.93 -42.03
C GLY A 92 5.46 -25.35 -42.10
N PHE A 93 5.62 -26.05 -43.22
CA PHE A 93 5.22 -27.46 -43.34
C PHE A 93 6.05 -28.39 -42.46
N ALA A 94 7.36 -28.14 -42.34
CA ALA A 94 8.21 -28.88 -41.40
C ALA A 94 7.75 -28.71 -39.95
N LEU A 95 7.36 -27.49 -39.57
CA LEU A 95 6.88 -27.17 -38.23
C LEU A 95 5.50 -27.83 -37.96
N LEU A 96 4.59 -27.79 -38.95
CA LEU A 96 3.27 -28.42 -38.85
C LEU A 96 3.32 -29.96 -38.75
N ALA A 97 4.44 -30.60 -39.09
CA ALA A 97 4.60 -32.03 -38.88
C ALA A 97 4.54 -32.41 -37.39
N TYR A 98 4.96 -31.50 -36.50
CA TYR A 98 4.99 -31.72 -35.05
C TYR A 98 3.68 -31.35 -34.33
N THR A 99 2.58 -31.15 -35.07
CA THR A 99 1.29 -30.69 -34.52
C THR A 99 0.68 -31.68 -33.51
N LEU A 100 0.85 -33.00 -33.73
CA LEU A 100 0.23 -34.07 -32.95
C LEU A 100 1.27 -35.06 -32.43
N GLY A 101 0.98 -35.65 -31.26
CA GLY A 101 1.83 -36.63 -30.58
C GLY A 101 2.88 -36.02 -29.64
N GLU A 102 3.44 -36.84 -28.75
CA GLU A 102 4.35 -36.40 -27.68
C GLU A 102 5.70 -35.91 -28.22
N TRP A 103 6.25 -34.87 -27.60
CA TRP A 103 7.58 -34.33 -27.90
C TRP A 103 8.62 -34.87 -26.91
N ASP A 104 9.68 -35.45 -27.45
CA ASP A 104 10.93 -35.65 -26.73
C ASP A 104 11.85 -34.42 -26.87
N ASP A 105 13.00 -34.47 -26.22
CA ASP A 105 13.91 -33.32 -26.13
C ASP A 105 14.48 -32.95 -27.51
N ASP A 106 14.75 -33.94 -28.37
CA ASP A 106 15.23 -33.75 -29.74
C ASP A 106 14.14 -33.12 -30.65
N ALA A 107 12.88 -33.55 -30.52
CA ALA A 107 11.76 -32.93 -31.23
C ALA A 107 11.54 -31.49 -30.75
N ALA A 108 11.61 -31.23 -29.44
CA ALA A 108 11.48 -29.88 -28.89
C ALA A 108 12.58 -28.93 -29.40
N GLN A 109 13.83 -29.41 -29.46
CA GLN A 109 14.95 -28.65 -30.02
C GLN A 109 14.75 -28.37 -31.52
N SER A 110 14.27 -29.36 -32.27
CA SER A 110 13.95 -29.22 -33.70
C SER A 110 12.84 -28.21 -33.94
N VAL A 111 11.78 -28.23 -33.12
CA VAL A 111 10.69 -27.24 -33.16
C VAL A 111 11.21 -25.83 -32.87
N CYS A 112 12.04 -25.64 -31.84
CA CYS A 112 12.67 -24.35 -31.55
C CYS A 112 13.45 -23.80 -32.75
N LYS A 113 14.27 -24.64 -33.40
CA LYS A 113 15.01 -24.28 -34.61
C LYS A 113 14.10 -23.90 -35.76
N LEU A 114 13.06 -24.71 -36.01
CA LEU A 114 12.11 -24.47 -37.09
C LEU A 114 11.27 -23.20 -36.87
N VAL A 115 10.92 -22.85 -35.63
CA VAL A 115 10.22 -21.58 -35.32
C VAL A 115 11.08 -20.38 -35.71
N VAL A 116 12.37 -20.39 -35.37
CA VAL A 116 13.30 -19.31 -35.74
C VAL A 116 13.46 -19.24 -37.26
N LEU A 117 13.69 -20.38 -37.92
CA LEU A 117 13.84 -20.43 -39.38
C LEU A 117 12.56 -19.99 -40.12
N PHE A 118 11.38 -20.39 -39.63
CA PHE A 118 10.10 -19.96 -40.17
C PHE A 118 9.88 -18.44 -40.01
N ARG A 119 10.12 -17.89 -38.81
CA ARG A 119 9.90 -16.45 -38.56
C ARG A 119 10.90 -15.57 -39.30
N THR A 120 12.16 -15.98 -39.38
CA THR A 120 13.18 -15.27 -40.15
C THR A 120 12.88 -15.32 -41.64
N SER A 121 12.54 -16.49 -42.19
CA SER A 121 12.17 -16.61 -43.62
C SER A 121 10.90 -15.84 -43.96
N PHE A 122 9.87 -15.85 -43.10
CA PHE A 122 8.63 -15.07 -43.28
C PHE A 122 8.91 -13.56 -43.32
N LEU A 123 9.73 -13.05 -42.40
CA LEU A 123 10.15 -11.65 -42.38
C LEU A 123 10.94 -11.30 -43.64
N CYS A 124 11.95 -12.11 -43.99
CA CYS A 124 12.83 -11.90 -45.15
C CYS A 124 12.12 -12.00 -46.50
N ALA A 125 11.06 -12.80 -46.60
CA ALA A 125 10.21 -12.90 -47.77
C ALA A 125 9.30 -11.66 -47.93
N SER A 126 8.92 -11.03 -46.81
CA SER A 126 8.00 -9.89 -46.78
C SER A 126 8.67 -8.50 -46.87
N ILE A 127 10.01 -8.44 -46.98
CA ILE A 127 10.75 -7.16 -47.03
C ILE A 127 10.47 -6.39 -48.32
N ASN A 128 10.48 -7.09 -49.47
CA ASN A 128 10.42 -6.46 -50.79
C ASN A 128 9.13 -6.77 -51.57
N VAL A 129 8.38 -7.79 -51.17
CA VAL A 129 7.16 -8.26 -51.84
C VAL A 129 6.10 -8.58 -50.78
N ALA A 130 4.83 -8.29 -51.06
CA ALA A 130 3.74 -8.62 -50.15
C ALA A 130 3.65 -10.14 -49.90
N ALA A 131 3.25 -10.52 -48.69
CA ALA A 131 3.03 -11.92 -48.33
C ALA A 131 1.92 -12.54 -49.20
N THR A 132 2.12 -13.78 -49.64
CA THR A 132 1.13 -14.51 -50.43
C THR A 132 0.05 -15.11 -49.52
N ASP A 133 -1.14 -15.40 -50.08
CA ASP A 133 -2.24 -16.03 -49.34
C ASP A 133 -1.82 -17.39 -48.73
N ASP A 134 -0.98 -18.16 -49.43
CA ASP A 134 -0.46 -19.42 -48.93
C ASP A 134 0.47 -19.25 -47.71
N MET A 135 1.30 -18.20 -47.69
CA MET A 135 2.14 -17.89 -46.51
C MET A 135 1.28 -17.53 -45.29
N LEU A 136 0.23 -16.73 -45.49
CA LEU A 136 -0.68 -16.32 -44.42
C LEU A 136 -1.48 -17.51 -43.88
N ARG A 137 -1.92 -18.43 -44.76
CA ARG A 137 -2.58 -19.68 -44.36
C ARG A 137 -1.67 -20.56 -43.52
N VAL A 138 -0.40 -20.70 -43.91
CA VAL A 138 0.58 -21.48 -43.15
C VAL A 138 0.88 -20.81 -41.82
N GLU A 139 1.05 -19.48 -41.78
CA GLU A 139 1.24 -18.74 -40.54
C GLU A 139 0.07 -18.93 -39.57
N SER A 140 -1.17 -18.84 -40.07
CA SER A 140 -2.36 -19.05 -39.24
C SER A 140 -2.38 -20.45 -38.61
N ARG A 141 -2.01 -21.49 -39.37
CA ARG A 141 -1.95 -22.86 -38.86
C ARG A 141 -0.82 -23.07 -37.87
N VAL A 142 0.35 -22.45 -38.12
CA VAL A 142 1.49 -22.47 -37.19
C VAL A 142 1.12 -21.76 -35.90
N ALA A 143 0.46 -20.60 -35.97
CA ALA A 143 0.02 -19.86 -34.79
C ALA A 143 -0.97 -20.68 -33.94
N GLU A 144 -1.92 -21.36 -34.58
CA GLU A 144 -2.84 -22.29 -33.92
C GLU A 144 -2.11 -23.44 -33.22
N MET A 145 -1.20 -24.13 -33.92
CA MET A 145 -0.39 -25.20 -33.34
C MET A 145 0.42 -24.70 -32.13
N MET A 146 1.10 -23.56 -32.26
CA MET A 146 1.88 -22.97 -31.18
C MET A 146 1.00 -22.60 -29.98
N SER A 147 -0.17 -21.99 -30.19
CA SER A 147 -1.08 -21.64 -29.08
C SER A 147 -1.50 -22.84 -28.22
N ARG A 148 -1.64 -24.02 -28.83
CA ARG A 148 -2.04 -25.24 -28.13
C ARG A 148 -0.89 -25.90 -27.39
N ARG A 149 0.34 -25.76 -27.89
CA ARG A 149 1.53 -26.52 -27.45
C ARG A 149 2.60 -25.65 -26.78
N ILE A 150 2.41 -24.34 -26.67
CA ILE A 150 3.43 -23.40 -26.15
C ILE A 150 3.85 -23.71 -24.72
N THR A 151 2.92 -24.19 -23.89
CA THR A 151 3.18 -24.57 -22.50
C THR A 151 4.12 -25.79 -22.42
N GLU A 152 3.92 -26.79 -23.28
CA GLU A 152 4.81 -27.96 -23.39
C GLU A 152 6.22 -27.53 -23.86
N LEU A 153 6.29 -26.61 -24.83
CA LEU A 153 7.57 -26.10 -25.34
C LEU A 153 8.34 -25.34 -24.25
N ILE A 154 7.66 -24.45 -23.51
CA ILE A 154 8.28 -23.66 -22.44
C ILE A 154 8.82 -24.58 -21.35
N ALA A 155 8.02 -25.55 -20.90
CA ALA A 155 8.46 -26.51 -19.90
C ALA A 155 9.71 -27.30 -20.35
N LYS A 156 9.76 -27.72 -21.62
CA LYS A 156 10.93 -28.41 -22.19
C LYS A 156 12.16 -27.50 -22.31
N VAL A 157 11.98 -26.25 -22.74
CA VAL A 157 13.08 -25.27 -22.84
C VAL A 157 13.64 -24.91 -21.46
N GLU A 158 12.80 -24.83 -20.43
CA GLU A 158 13.24 -24.65 -19.04
C GLU A 158 14.08 -25.83 -18.54
N THR A 159 13.73 -27.06 -18.93
CA THR A 159 14.53 -28.25 -18.57
C THR A 159 15.86 -28.36 -19.32
N ILE A 160 15.92 -27.92 -20.58
CA ILE A 160 17.12 -27.99 -21.45
C ILE A 160 18.07 -26.81 -21.19
N GLY A 161 17.54 -25.69 -20.68
CA GLY A 161 18.27 -24.46 -20.39
C GLY A 161 18.35 -23.51 -21.59
N SER A 162 18.00 -22.24 -21.40
CA SER A 162 17.87 -21.25 -22.49
C SER A 162 19.16 -21.04 -23.30
N ASN A 163 20.32 -21.16 -22.64
CA ASN A 163 21.62 -20.96 -23.28
C ASN A 163 21.97 -22.11 -24.23
N SER A 164 21.70 -23.36 -23.88
CA SER A 164 22.03 -24.50 -24.76
C SER A 164 21.22 -24.47 -26.06
N VAL A 165 19.95 -24.05 -25.97
CA VAL A 165 19.08 -23.84 -27.13
C VAL A 165 19.62 -22.71 -28.03
N LEU A 166 20.01 -21.57 -27.47
CA LEU A 166 20.56 -20.44 -28.24
C LEU A 166 21.93 -20.75 -28.86
N THR A 167 22.81 -21.46 -28.15
CA THR A 167 24.12 -21.88 -28.66
C THR A 167 23.97 -22.89 -29.79
N ALA A 168 23.04 -23.85 -29.67
CA ALA A 168 22.73 -24.80 -30.74
C ALA A 168 22.12 -24.12 -31.99
N LEU A 169 21.45 -22.97 -31.84
CA LEU A 169 20.86 -22.20 -32.93
C LEU A 169 21.87 -21.33 -33.70
N THR A 170 22.98 -20.94 -33.08
CA THR A 170 23.90 -19.91 -33.62
C THR A 170 25.30 -20.42 -33.97
N GLY A 171 25.66 -21.64 -33.57
CA GLY A 171 26.88 -22.33 -34.03
C GLY A 171 28.20 -21.80 -33.46
N GLU A 172 28.32 -20.52 -33.10
CA GLU A 172 29.48 -19.91 -32.44
C GLU A 172 29.05 -18.73 -31.53
N GLU A 173 29.83 -18.43 -30.49
CA GLU A 173 29.59 -17.26 -29.62
C GLU A 173 29.71 -15.96 -30.43
N LEU A 174 28.60 -15.25 -30.63
CA LEU A 174 28.59 -13.94 -31.28
C LEU A 174 29.26 -12.88 -30.38
N PHE A 175 30.46 -12.41 -30.76
CA PHE A 175 31.12 -11.28 -30.12
C PHE A 175 30.86 -9.98 -30.88
N ILE A 176 30.50 -8.92 -30.16
CA ILE A 176 30.31 -7.57 -30.71
C ILE A 176 31.54 -6.74 -30.37
N GLN A 177 32.19 -6.15 -31.39
CA GLN A 177 33.34 -5.25 -31.24
C GLN A 177 33.07 -3.91 -31.94
N GLU A 178 33.38 -2.81 -31.25
CA GLU A 178 33.47 -1.47 -31.82
C GLU A 178 34.95 -1.15 -32.10
N LEU A 179 35.27 -0.86 -33.36
CA LEU A 179 36.63 -0.52 -33.80
C LEU A 179 36.70 0.95 -34.17
N THR A 180 37.65 1.67 -33.59
CA THR A 180 37.98 3.04 -34.01
C THR A 180 39.14 2.97 -34.99
N VAL A 181 39.00 3.59 -36.15
CA VAL A 181 40.01 3.52 -37.23
C VAL A 181 40.59 4.92 -37.46
N GLY A 182 41.90 5.03 -37.37
CA GLY A 182 42.62 6.28 -37.64
C GLY A 182 42.61 6.64 -39.14
N ALA A 183 43.03 7.87 -39.47
CA ALA A 183 43.03 8.40 -40.84
C ALA A 183 43.83 7.56 -41.87
N ALA A 184 44.71 6.67 -41.42
CA ALA A 184 45.49 5.74 -42.24
C ALA A 184 44.85 4.35 -42.40
N GLY A 185 43.62 4.13 -41.93
CA GLY A 185 42.93 2.82 -42.01
C GLY A 185 43.39 1.80 -40.95
N LYS A 186 44.26 2.20 -40.01
CA LYS A 186 44.74 1.35 -38.91
C LYS A 186 43.80 1.50 -37.71
N VAL A 187 43.39 0.38 -37.11
CA VAL A 187 42.62 0.35 -35.87
C VAL A 187 43.44 0.99 -34.74
N THR A 188 42.85 1.97 -34.05
CA THR A 188 43.47 2.71 -32.94
C THR A 188 42.94 2.29 -31.58
N ASP A 189 41.65 1.93 -31.51
CA ASP A 189 40.99 1.56 -30.26
C ASP A 189 39.98 0.43 -30.50
N ILE A 190 40.01 -0.58 -29.62
CA ILE A 190 39.13 -1.75 -29.65
C ILE A 190 38.27 -1.77 -28.38
N LEU A 191 36.95 -1.72 -28.58
CA LEU A 191 35.95 -1.84 -27.53
C LEU A 191 35.15 -3.11 -27.75
N GLN A 192 35.34 -4.10 -26.87
CA GLN A 192 34.69 -5.40 -26.97
C GLN A 192 33.56 -5.54 -25.96
N LEU A 193 32.40 -5.99 -26.41
CA LEU A 193 31.30 -6.36 -25.52
C LEU A 193 31.65 -7.67 -24.79
N CYS A 194 31.65 -7.63 -23.46
CA CYS A 194 31.96 -8.78 -22.62
C CYS A 194 30.85 -9.84 -22.67
N SER A 195 31.22 -11.11 -22.77
CA SER A 195 30.27 -12.23 -22.68
C SER A 195 29.77 -12.45 -21.24
N ALA A 196 28.65 -13.15 -21.10
CA ALA A 196 28.12 -13.50 -19.78
C ALA A 196 29.10 -14.35 -18.95
N GLN A 197 29.84 -15.27 -19.59
CA GLN A 197 30.88 -16.07 -18.92
C GLN A 197 32.03 -15.19 -18.41
N TRP A 198 32.43 -14.19 -19.19
CA TRP A 198 33.47 -13.24 -18.77
C TRP A 198 32.99 -12.40 -17.58
N ILE A 199 31.76 -11.90 -17.59
CA ILE A 199 31.18 -11.15 -16.46
C ILE A 199 31.14 -12.00 -15.18
N GLN A 200 30.87 -13.31 -15.28
CA GLN A 200 30.88 -14.22 -14.12
C GLN A 200 32.25 -14.32 -13.43
N THR A 201 33.35 -14.16 -14.16
CA THR A 201 34.70 -14.12 -13.55
C THR A 201 34.90 -12.92 -12.63
N PHE A 202 34.13 -11.85 -12.79
CA PHE A 202 34.14 -10.65 -11.94
C PHE A 202 32.97 -10.61 -10.94
N SER A 203 32.25 -11.72 -10.77
CA SER A 203 31.05 -11.80 -9.92
C SER A 203 31.28 -11.37 -8.47
N THR A 204 32.49 -11.56 -7.95
CA THR A 204 32.90 -11.15 -6.61
C THR A 204 33.42 -9.71 -6.53
N MET A 205 33.78 -9.11 -7.67
CA MET A 205 34.41 -7.78 -7.74
C MET A 205 33.41 -6.66 -7.98
N PHE A 206 32.26 -6.94 -8.61
CA PHE A 206 31.24 -5.93 -8.88
C PHE A 206 29.96 -6.10 -8.05
N PRO A 207 29.30 -4.99 -7.68
CA PRO A 207 27.86 -4.98 -7.38
C PRO A 207 27.04 -5.83 -8.34
N VAL A 208 26.12 -6.66 -7.83
CA VAL A 208 25.13 -7.40 -8.66
C VAL A 208 24.36 -6.42 -9.56
N ARG A 209 24.07 -5.23 -9.03
CA ARG A 209 23.47 -4.12 -9.77
C ARG A 209 24.23 -3.76 -11.06
N LEU A 210 25.55 -3.71 -11.02
CA LEU A 210 26.35 -3.36 -12.20
C LEU A 210 26.37 -4.51 -13.22
N GLN A 211 26.42 -5.74 -12.73
CA GLN A 211 26.39 -6.96 -13.54
C GLN A 211 25.08 -7.12 -14.31
N GLU A 212 23.94 -6.88 -13.65
CA GLU A 212 22.63 -7.15 -14.22
C GLU A 212 22.07 -6.00 -15.05
N LEU A 213 22.33 -4.74 -14.72
CA LEU A 213 21.62 -3.60 -15.32
C LEU A 213 22.34 -2.98 -16.52
N TYR A 214 23.63 -3.25 -16.72
CA TYR A 214 24.46 -2.57 -17.72
C TYR A 214 25.08 -3.54 -18.72
N SER A 215 25.39 -3.04 -19.91
CA SER A 215 26.29 -3.69 -20.85
C SER A 215 27.73 -3.35 -20.49
N HIS A 216 28.61 -4.35 -20.56
CA HIS A 216 30.00 -4.25 -20.12
C HIS A 216 30.89 -4.22 -21.35
N TRP A 217 31.63 -3.14 -21.53
CA TRP A 217 32.51 -2.93 -22.68
C TRP A 217 33.95 -2.84 -22.20
N TYR A 218 34.76 -3.83 -22.56
CA TYR A 218 36.19 -3.84 -22.27
C TYR A 218 36.94 -3.04 -23.33
N TRP A 219 37.69 -2.04 -22.89
CA TRP A 219 38.57 -1.25 -23.73
C TRP A 219 40.01 -1.77 -23.58
N GLU A 220 40.52 -2.39 -24.65
CA GLU A 220 41.76 -3.15 -24.62
C GLU A 220 42.99 -2.27 -24.37
N GLU A 221 43.11 -1.15 -25.10
CA GLU A 221 44.29 -0.28 -25.05
C GLU A 221 44.42 0.49 -23.73
N LYS A 222 43.29 0.75 -23.06
CA LYS A 222 43.22 1.51 -21.80
C LYS A 222 43.05 0.63 -20.57
N ASN A 223 42.89 -0.69 -20.77
CA ASN A 223 42.67 -1.68 -19.72
C ASN A 223 41.58 -1.24 -18.71
N CYS A 224 40.41 -0.88 -19.23
CA CYS A 224 39.28 -0.43 -18.43
C CYS A 224 37.96 -0.97 -18.95
N ILE A 225 36.96 -1.07 -18.06
CA ILE A 225 35.61 -1.54 -18.38
C ILE A 225 34.65 -0.35 -18.29
N LEU A 226 33.93 -0.10 -19.38
CA LEU A 226 32.90 0.92 -19.47
C LEU A 226 31.51 0.28 -19.28
N PHE A 227 30.71 0.81 -18.37
CA PHE A 227 29.34 0.36 -18.14
C PHE A 227 28.37 1.28 -18.88
N ARG A 228 27.67 0.72 -19.86
CA ARG A 228 26.69 1.43 -20.69
C ARG A 228 25.28 0.88 -20.46
N PRO A 229 24.20 1.62 -20.76
CA PRO A 229 22.86 1.05 -20.78
C PRO A 229 22.78 -0.17 -21.73
N LYS A 230 21.81 -1.07 -21.53
CA LYS A 230 21.61 -2.23 -22.41
C LYS A 230 21.03 -1.88 -23.80
N GLU A 231 20.64 -0.63 -23.99
CA GLU A 231 20.15 -0.11 -25.27
C GLU A 231 21.30 0.00 -26.28
N ALA A 232 21.20 -0.73 -27.40
CA ALA A 232 22.29 -0.83 -28.38
C ALA A 232 22.76 0.51 -28.97
N LYS A 233 21.89 1.54 -29.03
CA LYS A 233 22.23 2.87 -29.57
C LYS A 233 22.79 3.82 -28.51
N ASN A 234 22.72 3.46 -27.24
CA ASN A 234 23.05 4.35 -26.13
C ASN A 234 24.53 4.20 -25.75
N ARG A 235 25.34 5.18 -26.16
CA ARG A 235 26.80 5.18 -25.95
C ARG A 235 27.26 5.90 -24.67
N LYS A 236 26.31 6.32 -23.82
CA LYS A 236 26.61 7.01 -22.55
C LYS A 236 27.27 6.05 -21.57
N VAL A 237 28.28 6.55 -20.86
CA VAL A 237 29.01 5.79 -19.84
C VAL A 237 28.57 6.25 -18.47
N LEU A 238 27.98 5.34 -17.69
CA LEU A 238 27.48 5.64 -16.34
C LEU A 238 28.48 5.26 -15.25
N PHE A 239 29.28 4.23 -15.49
CA PHE A 239 30.35 3.79 -14.59
C PHE A 239 31.58 3.39 -15.39
N VAL A 240 32.74 3.53 -14.77
CA VAL A 240 34.03 3.08 -15.31
C VAL A 240 34.73 2.26 -14.25
N ALA A 241 35.24 1.07 -14.61
CA ALA A 241 36.13 0.31 -13.75
C ALA A 241 37.54 0.24 -14.35
N ARG A 242 38.54 0.54 -13.54
CA ARG A 242 39.96 0.58 -13.92
C ARG A 242 40.77 -0.30 -12.98
N PHE A 243 41.70 -1.05 -13.55
CA PHE A 243 42.67 -1.82 -12.77
C PHE A 243 43.79 -0.89 -12.29
N ASP A 244 44.10 -0.99 -11.00
CA ASP A 244 45.25 -0.33 -10.37
C ASP A 244 46.55 -1.10 -10.66
N GLU A 245 47.71 -0.49 -10.36
CA GLU A 245 49.04 -1.10 -10.53
C GLU A 245 49.21 -2.39 -9.70
N SER A 246 48.43 -2.52 -8.63
CA SER A 246 48.33 -3.69 -7.76
C SER A 246 47.43 -4.82 -8.32
N GLY A 247 46.75 -4.60 -9.45
CA GLY A 247 45.74 -5.49 -10.00
C GLY A 247 44.37 -5.40 -9.31
N ALA A 248 44.21 -4.50 -8.33
CA ALA A 248 42.93 -4.23 -7.69
C ALA A 248 42.02 -3.41 -8.62
N LEU A 249 40.74 -3.77 -8.70
CA LEU A 249 39.78 -3.09 -9.56
C LEU A 249 39.06 -1.98 -8.80
N HIS A 250 39.12 -0.75 -9.32
CA HIS A 250 38.40 0.39 -8.78
C HIS A 250 37.29 0.82 -9.73
N CYS A 251 36.07 0.91 -9.20
CA CYS A 251 34.90 1.35 -9.94
C CYS A 251 34.55 2.80 -9.55
N TYR A 252 34.26 3.61 -10.56
CA TYR A 252 33.95 5.04 -10.47
C TYR A 252 32.58 5.31 -11.08
N LYS A 253 31.80 6.16 -10.42
CA LYS A 253 30.51 6.64 -10.93
C LYS A 253 30.74 7.92 -11.73
N VAL A 254 30.30 7.92 -12.99
CA VAL A 254 30.41 9.10 -13.86
C VAL A 254 29.26 10.07 -13.52
N PRO A 255 29.56 11.34 -13.16
CA PRO A 255 28.54 12.36 -12.92
C PRO A 255 27.65 12.57 -14.14
N PHE A 256 26.37 12.93 -13.91
CA PHE A 256 25.40 13.16 -14.98
C PHE A 256 25.89 14.16 -16.05
N CYS A 257 26.63 15.19 -15.64
CA CYS A 257 27.17 16.22 -16.52
C CYS A 257 28.24 15.71 -17.49
N ASP A 258 28.91 14.58 -17.16
CA ASP A 258 30.04 14.06 -17.94
C ASP A 258 29.64 12.85 -18.82
N TRP A 259 28.37 12.42 -18.82
CA TRP A 259 27.88 11.24 -19.55
C TRP A 259 28.06 11.29 -21.08
N GLU A 260 28.21 12.48 -21.65
CA GLU A 260 28.33 12.71 -23.09
C GLU A 260 29.74 13.10 -23.54
N LEU A 261 30.70 13.15 -22.61
CA LEU A 261 32.09 13.43 -22.95
C LEU A 261 32.75 12.28 -23.72
N LEU A 262 33.84 12.60 -24.42
CA LEU A 262 34.66 11.59 -25.07
C LEU A 262 35.23 10.63 -24.02
N TYR A 263 35.34 9.34 -24.36
CA TYR A 263 35.80 8.32 -23.39
C TYR A 263 37.17 8.64 -22.79
N GLN A 264 38.06 9.28 -23.54
CA GLN A 264 39.37 9.72 -23.04
C GLN A 264 39.24 10.83 -21.99
N GLU A 265 38.37 11.81 -22.20
CA GLU A 265 38.15 12.90 -21.24
C GLU A 265 37.52 12.41 -19.93
N ILE A 266 36.69 11.36 -20.00
CA ILE A 266 36.13 10.69 -18.81
C ILE A 266 37.26 10.03 -18.01
N LEU A 267 38.22 9.38 -18.70
CA LEU A 267 39.36 8.73 -18.05
C LEU A 267 40.31 9.75 -17.38
N ASP A 268 40.51 10.92 -17.98
CA ASP A 268 41.37 11.97 -17.43
C ASP A 268 40.79 12.61 -16.16
N LYS A 269 39.47 12.50 -15.96
CA LYS A 269 38.75 13.05 -14.80
C LYS A 269 38.45 12.04 -13.68
N LEU A 270 38.90 10.79 -13.80
CA LEU A 270 38.53 9.70 -12.86
C LEU A 270 38.80 10.04 -11.39
N ASP A 271 39.89 10.76 -11.10
CA ASP A 271 40.28 11.11 -9.73
C ASP A 271 39.27 12.06 -9.05
N ASN A 272 38.42 12.73 -9.83
CA ASN A 272 37.39 13.63 -9.35
C ASN A 272 36.02 12.94 -9.19
N TYR A 273 35.91 11.64 -9.48
CA TYR A 273 34.65 10.91 -9.43
C TYR A 273 34.47 10.11 -8.15
N ASP A 274 33.21 9.88 -7.78
CA ASP A 274 32.86 9.07 -6.63
C ASP A 274 33.25 7.60 -6.87
N ARG A 275 33.98 7.00 -5.93
CA ARG A 275 34.47 5.62 -6.01
C ARG A 275 33.69 4.67 -5.10
N PHE A 276 33.52 3.43 -5.52
CA PHE A 276 32.91 2.40 -4.67
C PHE A 276 33.82 2.01 -3.50
N VAL A 277 33.25 1.82 -2.31
CA VAL A 277 33.98 1.39 -1.09
C VAL A 277 33.50 0.03 -0.60
N GLN A 278 34.38 -0.72 0.06
CA GLN A 278 34.06 -2.00 0.69
C GLN A 278 33.03 -1.84 1.83
N LYS A 279 32.15 -2.85 1.97
CA LYS A 279 30.96 -2.80 2.87
C LYS A 279 31.29 -2.97 4.36
N GLU A 280 32.52 -3.33 4.72
CA GLU A 280 32.90 -3.83 6.05
C GLU A 280 32.72 -2.79 7.17
N SER A 281 32.98 -1.50 6.89
CA SER A 281 32.89 -0.43 7.89
C SER A 281 31.47 0.14 8.09
N LEU A 282 30.46 -0.36 7.38
CA LEU A 282 29.11 0.26 7.30
C LEU A 282 27.95 -0.73 7.56
N LEU A 283 28.23 -1.88 8.16
CA LEU A 283 27.29 -2.99 8.32
C LEU A 283 25.97 -2.59 9.02
N ASP A 284 26.03 -1.80 10.09
CA ASP A 284 24.85 -1.44 10.88
C ASP A 284 23.85 -0.58 10.10
N VAL A 285 24.35 0.40 9.35
CA VAL A 285 23.51 1.30 8.54
C VAL A 285 22.99 0.60 7.30
N LEU A 286 23.80 -0.25 6.68
CA LEU A 286 23.36 -1.10 5.58
C LEU A 286 22.22 -2.04 6.02
N GLN A 287 22.28 -2.61 7.23
CA GLN A 287 21.16 -3.40 7.77
C GLN A 287 19.87 -2.57 7.88
N VAL A 288 19.95 -1.33 8.37
CA VAL A 288 18.76 -0.46 8.43
C VAL A 288 18.20 -0.17 7.03
N LEU A 289 19.07 0.18 6.07
CA LEU A 289 18.66 0.50 4.70
C LEU A 289 18.16 -0.73 3.92
N THR A 290 18.48 -1.96 4.35
CA THR A 290 17.93 -3.18 3.74
C THR A 290 16.41 -3.31 3.87
N LYS A 291 15.78 -2.52 4.75
CA LYS A 291 14.32 -2.41 4.83
C LYS A 291 13.70 -1.95 3.49
N PHE A 292 14.42 -1.14 2.72
CA PHE A 292 13.92 -0.54 1.47
C PHE A 292 14.49 -1.25 0.25
N GLU A 293 15.79 -1.50 0.21
CA GLU A 293 16.49 -2.07 -0.94
C GLU A 293 17.26 -3.33 -0.55
N ASP A 294 17.42 -4.29 -1.47
CA ASP A 294 18.18 -5.50 -1.18
C ASP A 294 19.68 -5.20 -0.96
N LYS A 295 20.33 -5.92 -0.03
CA LYS A 295 21.74 -5.77 0.36
C LYS A 295 22.70 -5.83 -0.84
N ASN A 296 22.31 -6.55 -1.90
CA ASN A 296 23.09 -6.71 -3.12
C ASN A 296 23.07 -5.47 -4.04
N PHE A 297 22.14 -4.55 -3.81
CA PHE A 297 21.98 -3.30 -4.58
C PHE A 297 22.45 -2.06 -3.82
N LEU A 298 22.66 -2.16 -2.51
CA LEU A 298 23.21 -1.10 -1.67
C LEU A 298 24.73 -1.06 -1.76
N HIS A 299 25.25 0.08 -2.22
CA HIS A 299 26.69 0.30 -2.35
C HIS A 299 27.09 1.71 -1.89
N PRO A 300 28.05 1.80 -0.96
CA PRO A 300 28.58 3.08 -0.53
C PRO A 300 29.55 3.64 -1.57
N LEU A 301 29.37 4.91 -1.88
CA LEU A 301 30.24 5.73 -2.70
C LEU A 301 31.05 6.63 -1.79
N LYS A 302 32.31 6.87 -2.12
CA LYS A 302 33.16 7.85 -1.45
C LYS A 302 33.58 8.92 -2.44
N SER A 303 33.25 10.16 -2.12
CA SER A 303 33.67 11.33 -2.87
C SER A 303 35.17 11.59 -2.72
N PRO A 304 35.78 12.37 -3.64
CA PRO A 304 37.17 12.80 -3.53
C PRO A 304 37.46 13.55 -2.22
N GLU A 305 36.46 14.26 -1.70
CA GLU A 305 36.50 15.01 -0.43
C GLU A 305 36.40 14.11 0.81
N GLY A 306 36.16 12.81 0.61
CA GLY A 306 36.11 11.82 1.68
C GLY A 306 34.73 11.55 2.27
N MET A 307 33.69 12.24 1.79
CA MET A 307 32.30 12.02 2.22
C MET A 307 31.78 10.68 1.67
N ILE A 308 31.12 9.91 2.53
CA ILE A 308 30.51 8.62 2.17
C ILE A 308 29.01 8.82 1.91
N THR A 309 28.54 8.36 0.76
CA THR A 309 27.15 8.45 0.33
C THR A 309 26.60 7.07 0.00
N ILE A 310 25.41 6.74 0.50
CA ILE A 310 24.68 5.51 0.16
C ILE A 310 23.43 5.89 -0.63
N GLU A 311 23.29 5.35 -1.83
CA GLU A 311 22.17 5.66 -2.72
C GLU A 311 21.19 4.48 -2.84
N LEU A 312 19.90 4.81 -2.82
CA LEU A 312 18.77 3.92 -3.08
C LEU A 312 18.04 4.42 -4.35
N PRO A 313 18.50 4.02 -5.55
CA PRO A 313 18.08 4.63 -6.81
C PRO A 313 16.60 4.41 -7.11
N ARG A 314 16.05 3.25 -6.76
CA ARG A 314 14.62 2.93 -6.98
C ARG A 314 13.69 3.85 -6.18
N PHE A 315 14.17 4.30 -5.02
CA PHE A 315 13.42 5.17 -4.12
C PHE A 315 13.81 6.64 -4.24
N GLN A 316 14.81 6.96 -5.09
CA GLN A 316 15.39 8.30 -5.22
C GLN A 316 15.80 8.89 -3.86
N LEU A 317 16.39 8.05 -3.00
CA LEU A 317 16.88 8.45 -1.68
C LEU A 317 18.40 8.30 -1.64
N ALA A 318 19.07 9.28 -1.04
CA ALA A 318 20.49 9.22 -0.75
C ALA A 318 20.76 9.62 0.70
N PHE A 319 21.74 8.95 1.30
CA PHE A 319 22.17 9.20 2.68
C PHE A 319 23.67 9.50 2.71
N CYS A 320 24.02 10.68 3.21
CA CYS A 320 25.41 11.12 3.32
C CYS A 320 25.88 11.05 4.79
N LEU A 321 27.09 10.56 5.00
CA LEU A 321 27.73 10.59 6.33
C LEU A 321 28.17 12.02 6.64
N ASN A 322 27.57 12.62 7.66
CA ASN A 322 27.92 13.99 8.09
C ASN A 322 29.15 14.03 9.02
N SER A 323 29.59 15.24 9.36
CA SER A 323 30.74 15.49 10.27
C SER A 323 30.58 14.87 11.66
N ASN A 324 29.35 14.55 12.07
CA ASN A 324 29.01 13.96 13.37
C ASN A 324 28.89 12.43 13.30
N GLN A 325 29.38 11.80 12.23
CA GLN A 325 29.26 10.36 11.95
C GLN A 325 27.83 9.82 11.93
N LYS A 326 26.85 10.66 11.57
CA LYS A 326 25.45 10.24 11.37
C LYS A 326 25.08 10.37 9.91
N PHE A 327 24.22 9.45 9.44
CA PHE A 327 23.72 9.48 8.07
C PHE A 327 22.55 10.47 7.97
N GLU A 328 22.77 11.56 7.23
CA GLU A 328 21.77 12.56 6.90
C GLU A 328 21.12 12.24 5.55
N SER A 329 19.81 12.42 5.44
CA SER A 329 19.10 12.29 4.17
C SER A 329 19.34 13.51 3.28
N VAL A 330 19.75 13.29 2.04
CA VAL A 330 19.96 14.37 1.05
C VAL A 330 18.62 15.03 0.67
N GLU A 331 17.57 14.23 0.50
CA GLU A 331 16.24 14.69 0.10
C GLU A 331 15.48 15.34 1.26
N HIS A 332 15.72 14.89 2.50
CA HIS A 332 15.11 15.43 3.70
C HIS A 332 16.11 16.20 4.55
N LYS A 333 16.53 17.37 4.05
CA LYS A 333 17.53 18.24 4.71
C LYS A 333 17.22 18.50 6.19
N GLY A 334 18.23 18.32 7.05
CA GLY A 334 18.13 18.47 8.50
C GLY A 334 17.58 17.25 9.24
N TYR A 335 17.30 16.15 8.53
CA TYR A 335 16.89 14.89 9.12
C TYR A 335 17.99 13.84 8.98
N ILE A 336 18.27 13.18 10.11
CA ILE A 336 19.23 12.08 10.21
C ILE A 336 18.51 10.75 10.42
N LEU A 337 19.15 9.63 10.06
CA LEU A 337 18.66 8.30 10.35
C LEU A 337 18.53 8.12 11.87
N ALA A 338 17.34 7.81 12.37
CA ALA A 338 17.11 7.61 13.81
C ALA A 338 17.81 6.33 14.29
N ILE A 339 18.28 6.33 15.54
CA ILE A 339 18.90 5.14 16.17
C ILE A 339 17.83 4.06 16.37
N ASN A 340 16.66 4.44 16.88
CA ASN A 340 15.51 3.56 16.99
C ASN A 340 14.72 3.59 15.69
N GLN A 341 14.75 2.47 14.98
CA GLN A 341 14.06 2.26 13.71
C GLN A 341 12.70 1.57 13.86
N GLN A 342 12.18 1.52 15.10
CA GLN A 342 10.89 0.96 15.47
C GLN A 342 10.25 1.85 16.53
N PHE A 343 8.93 2.04 16.46
CA PHE A 343 8.18 2.70 17.52
C PHE A 343 7.66 1.66 18.52
N ASP A 344 7.67 2.00 19.81
CA ASP A 344 7.25 1.09 20.89
C ASP A 344 5.73 0.86 20.91
N ASP A 345 4.94 1.87 20.56
CA ASP A 345 3.47 1.85 20.65
C ASP A 345 2.75 1.88 19.28
N PHE A 346 3.52 1.95 18.17
CA PHE A 346 2.97 2.19 16.83
C PHE A 346 3.63 1.26 15.79
N LEU A 347 2.81 0.54 15.01
CA LEU A 347 3.30 -0.38 13.96
C LEU A 347 4.39 -1.36 14.43
N THR A 348 4.30 -1.85 15.68
CA THR A 348 5.31 -2.72 16.32
C THR A 348 5.64 -3.99 15.53
N ARG A 349 4.72 -4.46 14.67
CA ARG A 349 4.87 -5.64 13.81
C ARG A 349 5.21 -5.34 12.35
N HIS A 350 5.29 -4.07 11.96
CA HIS A 350 5.74 -3.65 10.63
C HIS A 350 7.15 -3.11 10.76
N SER A 351 8.10 -3.65 10.02
CA SER A 351 9.51 -3.23 10.07
C SER A 351 9.93 -2.43 8.83
N ARG A 352 9.07 -2.36 7.80
CA ARG A 352 9.38 -1.85 6.45
C ARG A 352 9.11 -0.36 6.27
N TYR A 353 9.55 0.43 7.25
CA TYR A 353 9.60 1.89 7.18
C TYR A 353 10.95 2.37 7.75
N LEU A 354 11.38 3.56 7.32
CA LEU A 354 12.57 4.22 7.86
C LEU A 354 12.14 5.36 8.76
N VAL A 355 12.73 5.45 9.95
CA VAL A 355 12.50 6.56 10.87
C VAL A 355 13.67 7.54 10.75
N LEU A 356 13.33 8.81 10.54
CA LEU A 356 14.27 9.92 10.54
C LEU A 356 14.02 10.82 11.74
N GLU A 357 15.08 11.30 12.38
CA GLU A 357 15.05 12.23 13.51
C GLU A 357 15.55 13.60 13.06
N LEU A 358 14.88 14.66 13.51
CA LEU A 358 15.30 16.03 13.25
C LEU A 358 16.60 16.33 14.01
N GLN A 359 17.62 16.80 13.31
CA GLN A 359 18.93 17.08 13.90
C GLN A 359 18.87 18.27 14.86
N ASP A 360 18.16 19.34 14.50
CA ASP A 360 17.93 20.50 15.36
C ASP A 360 16.63 20.35 16.14
N LYS A 361 16.73 19.95 17.41
CA LYS A 361 15.58 19.75 18.29
C LYS A 361 14.92 21.06 18.74
N SER A 362 15.52 22.22 18.44
CA SER A 362 14.96 23.53 18.77
C SER A 362 13.99 24.06 17.72
N ASP A 363 14.00 23.50 16.51
CA ASP A 363 13.05 23.82 15.44
C ASP A 363 11.68 23.15 15.73
N THR A 364 10.72 23.95 16.20
CA THR A 364 9.36 23.50 16.49
C THR A 364 8.45 23.50 15.26
N ALA A 365 8.88 24.06 14.13
CA ALA A 365 8.08 24.11 12.91
C ALA A 365 8.08 22.77 12.15
N ARG A 366 9.08 21.92 12.40
CA ARG A 366 9.24 20.62 11.75
C ARG A 366 8.95 19.47 12.72
N PRO A 367 8.35 18.37 12.25
CA PRO A 367 8.09 17.22 13.11
C PRO A 367 9.42 16.61 13.58
N LYS A 368 9.50 16.29 14.87
CA LYS A 368 10.69 15.71 15.53
C LYS A 368 11.12 14.38 14.90
N LEU A 369 10.13 13.57 14.50
CA LEU A 369 10.33 12.29 13.82
C LEU A 369 9.57 12.30 12.51
N ARG A 370 10.18 11.74 11.46
CA ARG A 370 9.57 11.56 10.15
C ARG A 370 9.68 10.10 9.76
N MET A 371 8.56 9.49 9.40
CA MET A 371 8.53 8.12 8.90
C MET A 371 8.48 8.14 7.38
N LEU A 372 9.43 7.45 6.74
CA LEU A 372 9.40 7.18 5.31
C LEU A 372 8.78 5.81 5.09
N LEU A 373 7.80 5.77 4.19
CA LEU A 373 7.17 4.56 3.69
C LEU A 373 7.49 4.43 2.19
N PRO A 374 7.90 3.25 1.70
CA PRO A 374 8.16 3.06 0.28
C PRO A 374 6.84 3.16 -0.50
N VAL A 375 6.68 4.21 -1.29
CA VAL A 375 5.55 4.37 -2.22
C VAL A 375 5.99 3.88 -3.59
N GLY A 376 5.51 2.71 -4.01
CA GLY A 376 5.74 2.18 -5.35
C GLY A 376 4.43 2.14 -6.14
N SER A 377 4.43 2.64 -7.38
CA SER A 377 3.40 2.26 -8.34
C SER A 377 3.65 0.81 -8.74
N MET A 378 2.83 -0.11 -8.25
CA MET A 378 2.80 -1.48 -8.73
C MET A 378 2.40 -1.48 -10.21
N ARG A 379 3.25 -2.05 -11.08
CA ARG A 379 2.72 -2.88 -12.17
C ARG A 379 1.92 -3.99 -11.47
N GLU A 380 0.75 -4.32 -12.01
CA GLU A 380 -0.34 -5.09 -11.40
C GLU A 380 0.02 -6.55 -11.00
N ASP A 381 1.07 -6.75 -10.22
CA ASP A 381 1.57 -8.06 -9.84
C ASP A 381 1.12 -8.36 -8.40
N SER A 382 -0.05 -8.98 -8.28
CA SER A 382 -0.58 -9.56 -7.03
C SER A 382 0.43 -10.47 -6.32
N GLU A 383 1.42 -10.98 -7.04
CA GLU A 383 2.55 -11.76 -6.54
C GLU A 383 3.35 -11.06 -5.44
N VAL A 384 3.47 -9.73 -5.45
CA VAL A 384 4.26 -9.03 -4.42
C VAL A 384 3.51 -8.96 -3.08
N LEU A 385 2.18 -8.81 -3.12
CA LEU A 385 1.33 -8.89 -1.92
C LEU A 385 1.31 -10.31 -1.34
N ILE A 386 1.41 -11.32 -2.20
CA ILE A 386 1.43 -12.74 -1.82
C ILE A 386 2.78 -13.14 -1.21
N ASN A 387 3.89 -12.77 -1.86
CA ASN A 387 5.22 -13.29 -1.52
C ASN A 387 5.96 -12.49 -0.43
N ARG A 388 5.46 -11.31 -0.03
CA ARG A 388 6.12 -10.44 0.96
C ARG A 388 5.15 -10.01 2.07
N PRO A 389 5.16 -10.65 3.26
CA PRO A 389 4.31 -10.24 4.37
C PRO A 389 4.66 -8.82 4.86
N GLY A 390 3.64 -8.05 5.27
CA GLY A 390 3.80 -6.66 5.72
C GLY A 390 3.91 -5.62 4.60
N THR A 391 3.56 -5.99 3.36
CA THR A 391 3.52 -5.07 2.22
C THR A 391 2.26 -4.19 2.28
N VAL A 392 2.44 -2.87 2.16
CA VAL A 392 1.35 -1.91 2.03
C VAL A 392 1.23 -1.50 0.56
N CYS A 393 0.02 -1.51 0.02
CA CYS A 393 -0.24 -1.13 -1.38
C CYS A 393 -1.19 0.07 -1.42
N GLN A 394 -0.75 1.16 -2.06
CA GLN A 394 -1.57 2.34 -2.29
C GLN A 394 -2.06 2.36 -3.74
N LEU A 395 -3.37 2.33 -3.90
CA LEU A 395 -4.05 2.41 -5.19
C LEU A 395 -4.99 3.61 -5.22
N ASN A 396 -5.17 4.22 -6.38
CA ASN A 396 -6.16 5.30 -6.54
C ASN A 396 -7.58 4.77 -6.32
N ILE A 397 -8.45 5.63 -5.77
CA ILE A 397 -9.87 5.32 -5.54
C ILE A 397 -10.53 4.94 -6.86
N GLY A 398 -11.37 3.89 -6.84
CA GLY A 398 -12.11 3.43 -8.02
C GLY A 398 -11.36 2.46 -8.95
N ARG A 399 -10.13 2.04 -8.62
CA ARG A 399 -9.34 1.06 -9.41
C ARG A 399 -9.66 -0.41 -9.12
N GLY A 400 -10.76 -0.70 -8.42
CA GLY A 400 -11.18 -2.07 -8.16
C GLY A 400 -10.42 -2.77 -7.03
N LYS A 401 -9.88 -2.05 -6.03
CA LYS A 401 -9.19 -2.66 -4.87
C LYS A 401 -10.04 -3.74 -4.19
N THR A 402 -11.23 -3.35 -3.74
CA THR A 402 -12.16 -4.21 -2.99
C THR A 402 -12.86 -5.25 -3.88
N ARG A 403 -13.01 -4.97 -5.18
CA ARG A 403 -13.80 -5.80 -6.11
C ARG A 403 -12.97 -6.74 -6.99
N VAL A 404 -11.67 -6.49 -7.14
CA VAL A 404 -10.78 -7.28 -8.02
C VAL A 404 -9.60 -7.83 -7.24
N ILE A 405 -8.86 -6.98 -6.53
CA ILE A 405 -7.62 -7.38 -5.86
C ILE A 405 -7.90 -8.22 -4.62
N LEU A 406 -8.79 -7.75 -3.73
CA LEU A 406 -9.16 -8.47 -2.52
C LEU A 406 -9.69 -9.89 -2.83
N PRO A 407 -10.65 -10.08 -3.76
CA PRO A 407 -11.07 -11.42 -4.19
C PRO A 407 -9.93 -12.33 -4.67
N MET A 408 -8.97 -11.81 -5.44
CA MET A 408 -7.81 -12.59 -5.89
C MET A 408 -6.93 -13.01 -4.71
N LEU A 409 -6.70 -12.12 -3.74
CA LEU A 409 -5.94 -12.44 -2.53
C LEU A 409 -6.66 -13.49 -1.68
N PHE A 410 -7.98 -13.38 -1.53
CA PHE A 410 -8.76 -14.34 -0.75
C PHE A 410 -8.75 -15.73 -1.37
N LEU A 411 -8.92 -15.83 -2.69
CA LEU A 411 -8.80 -17.10 -3.40
C LEU A 411 -7.40 -17.71 -3.24
N HIS A 412 -6.35 -16.89 -3.34
CA HIS A 412 -4.98 -17.36 -3.17
C HIS A 412 -4.72 -17.86 -1.75
N PHE A 413 -4.96 -17.04 -0.72
CA PHE A 413 -4.62 -17.39 0.65
C PHE A 413 -5.52 -18.49 1.21
N ALA A 414 -6.82 -18.51 0.86
CA ALA A 414 -7.72 -19.56 1.33
C ALA A 414 -7.43 -20.94 0.73
N HIS A 415 -6.84 -21.01 -0.48
CA HIS A 415 -6.41 -22.28 -1.10
C HIS A 415 -4.91 -22.58 -0.90
N SER A 416 -4.18 -21.70 -0.21
CA SER A 416 -2.78 -21.92 0.10
C SER A 416 -2.63 -23.02 1.16
N ARG A 417 -1.46 -23.67 1.24
CA ARG A 417 -1.17 -24.70 2.27
C ARG A 417 -0.98 -24.10 3.69
N ASP A 418 -1.23 -22.80 3.86
CA ASP A 418 -1.13 -22.14 5.15
C ASP A 418 -2.32 -22.53 6.04
N ARG A 419 -2.06 -22.78 7.32
CA ARG A 419 -3.07 -23.16 8.32
C ARG A 419 -3.76 -21.96 8.97
N ARG A 420 -3.37 -20.73 8.62
CA ARG A 420 -3.91 -19.50 9.18
C ARG A 420 -5.22 -19.08 8.48
N VAL A 421 -6.15 -18.53 9.26
CA VAL A 421 -7.42 -17.99 8.75
C VAL A 421 -7.18 -16.61 8.14
N VAL A 422 -7.69 -16.38 6.93
CA VAL A 422 -7.63 -15.06 6.31
C VAL A 422 -8.66 -14.16 6.98
N ARG A 423 -8.22 -13.09 7.66
CA ARG A 423 -9.08 -12.14 8.36
C ARG A 423 -9.02 -10.78 7.68
N VAL A 424 -10.17 -10.32 7.19
CA VAL A 424 -10.29 -9.11 6.39
C VAL A 424 -10.94 -8.01 7.22
N HIS A 425 -10.31 -6.84 7.27
CA HIS A 425 -10.81 -5.67 7.97
C HIS A 425 -11.41 -4.67 6.99
N PHE A 426 -12.69 -4.40 7.14
CA PHE A 426 -13.39 -3.32 6.45
C PHE A 426 -13.87 -2.27 7.44
N LEU A 427 -13.97 -1.02 6.99
CA LEU A 427 -14.71 -0.01 7.74
C LEU A 427 -16.16 -0.46 7.92
N GLY A 428 -16.75 -0.21 9.10
CA GLY A 428 -18.13 -0.64 9.39
C GLY A 428 -19.17 -0.15 8.38
N SER A 429 -18.94 1.01 7.75
CA SER A 429 -19.79 1.54 6.67
C SER A 429 -19.70 0.78 5.35
N LEU A 430 -18.56 0.11 5.09
CA LEU A 430 -18.30 -0.63 3.85
C LEU A 430 -18.52 -2.14 4.02
N LEU A 431 -18.58 -2.63 5.26
CA LEU A 431 -18.67 -4.05 5.59
C LEU A 431 -19.85 -4.74 4.89
N SER A 432 -21.05 -4.18 4.97
CA SER A 432 -22.25 -4.80 4.38
C SER A 432 -22.18 -4.88 2.85
N GLU A 433 -21.71 -3.82 2.19
CA GLU A 433 -21.53 -3.82 0.72
C GLU A 433 -20.46 -4.84 0.30
N ALA A 434 -19.32 -4.86 1.01
CA ALA A 434 -18.23 -5.78 0.73
C ALA A 434 -18.66 -7.25 0.93
N CYS A 435 -19.33 -7.58 2.04
CA CYS A 435 -19.87 -8.92 2.30
C CYS A 435 -20.86 -9.36 1.22
N GLN A 436 -21.81 -8.51 0.83
CA GLN A 436 -22.78 -8.84 -0.23
C GLN A 436 -22.09 -9.09 -1.57
N TYR A 437 -21.11 -8.27 -1.93
CA TYR A 437 -20.32 -8.45 -3.13
C TYR A 437 -19.59 -9.79 -3.08
N MET A 438 -18.83 -10.05 -2.02
CA MET A 438 -18.05 -11.29 -1.91
C MET A 438 -18.92 -12.54 -1.84
N HIS A 439 -20.04 -12.50 -1.12
CA HIS A 439 -20.97 -13.62 -1.09
C HIS A 439 -21.48 -13.96 -2.50
N ARG A 440 -21.78 -12.94 -3.32
CA ARG A 440 -22.27 -13.14 -4.70
C ARG A 440 -21.21 -13.71 -5.64
N TYR A 441 -19.95 -13.29 -5.51
CA TYR A 441 -18.90 -13.62 -6.48
C TYR A 441 -17.91 -14.69 -6.03
N LEU A 442 -17.77 -14.93 -4.72
CA LEU A 442 -16.86 -15.93 -4.15
C LEU A 442 -17.63 -17.11 -3.57
N SER A 443 -18.61 -16.89 -2.68
CA SER A 443 -19.35 -17.98 -2.04
C SER A 443 -20.37 -18.65 -2.95
N ALA A 444 -21.17 -17.86 -3.69
CA ALA A 444 -22.17 -18.37 -4.64
C ALA A 444 -21.56 -18.80 -5.99
N SER A 445 -20.23 -18.81 -6.10
CA SER A 445 -19.49 -19.27 -7.27
C SER A 445 -19.08 -20.73 -7.14
N THR A 446 -18.51 -21.31 -8.19
CA THR A 446 -17.90 -22.65 -8.16
C THR A 446 -16.79 -22.79 -7.13
N SER A 447 -16.21 -21.67 -6.66
CA SER A 447 -15.14 -21.66 -5.66
C SER A 447 -15.63 -21.92 -4.23
N GLN A 448 -16.95 -21.82 -3.96
CA GLN A 448 -17.61 -22.11 -2.68
C GLN A 448 -16.88 -21.58 -1.43
N LEU A 449 -16.23 -20.42 -1.54
CA LEU A 449 -15.43 -19.88 -0.46
C LEU A 449 -16.32 -19.52 0.73
N CYS A 450 -16.04 -20.10 1.90
CA CYS A 450 -16.77 -19.81 3.13
C CYS A 450 -16.43 -18.39 3.61
N ILE A 451 -17.46 -17.57 3.83
CA ILE A 451 -17.33 -16.22 4.35
C ILE A 451 -18.04 -16.17 5.70
N PHE A 452 -17.28 -15.92 6.75
CA PHE A 452 -17.80 -15.79 8.10
C PHE A 452 -17.68 -14.34 8.57
N GLU A 453 -18.82 -13.69 8.80
CA GLU A 453 -18.86 -12.39 9.46
C GLU A 453 -18.96 -12.60 10.97
N LEU A 454 -18.09 -11.93 11.75
CA LEU A 454 -18.17 -11.94 13.20
C LEU A 454 -18.59 -10.55 13.73
N PRO A 455 -19.89 -10.20 13.70
CA PRO A 455 -20.39 -8.99 14.30
C PRO A 455 -20.44 -9.18 15.82
N PHE A 456 -19.38 -8.73 16.50
CA PHE A 456 -19.25 -8.88 17.94
C PHE A 456 -19.50 -7.55 18.67
N HIS A 457 -20.38 -7.59 19.67
CA HIS A 457 -20.65 -6.46 20.55
C HIS A 457 -20.40 -6.84 22.01
N ARG A 458 -19.83 -5.90 22.77
CA ARG A 458 -19.44 -6.12 24.17
C ARG A 458 -20.61 -6.43 25.11
N TRP A 459 -21.82 -5.93 24.79
CA TRP A 459 -23.05 -6.22 25.56
C TRP A 459 -23.55 -7.64 25.41
N ILE A 460 -23.03 -8.41 24.45
CA ILE A 460 -23.41 -9.81 24.28
C ILE A 460 -22.95 -10.57 25.53
N GLY A 461 -23.91 -11.17 26.23
CA GLY A 461 -23.65 -12.14 27.29
C GLY A 461 -23.00 -13.36 26.66
N LEU A 462 -21.70 -13.50 26.91
CA LEU A 462 -20.86 -14.51 26.29
C LEU A 462 -20.83 -15.73 27.21
N ASP A 463 -21.29 -16.86 26.70
CA ASP A 463 -21.29 -18.14 27.40
C ASP A 463 -20.34 -19.10 26.69
N ILE A 464 -19.98 -20.19 27.37
CA ILE A 464 -19.04 -21.21 26.85
C ILE A 464 -19.53 -21.74 25.49
N ARG A 465 -20.84 -21.97 25.33
CA ARG A 465 -21.41 -22.50 24.09
C ARG A 465 -21.24 -21.55 22.90
N LYS A 466 -21.38 -20.24 23.11
CA LYS A 466 -21.13 -19.22 22.07
C LYS A 466 -19.65 -19.10 21.74
N LEU A 467 -18.75 -19.31 22.72
CA LEU A 467 -17.31 -19.39 22.45
C LEU A 467 -16.96 -20.61 21.61
N GLU A 468 -17.45 -21.78 22.02
CA GLU A 468 -17.27 -23.03 21.30
C GLU A 468 -17.75 -22.88 19.85
N LEU A 469 -18.91 -22.24 19.62
CA LEU A 469 -19.38 -21.96 18.28
C LEU A 469 -18.41 -21.09 17.46
N ILE A 470 -17.86 -20.02 18.04
CA ILE A 470 -16.89 -19.16 17.34
C ILE A 470 -15.61 -19.94 17.06
N HIS A 471 -15.15 -20.73 18.03
CA HIS A 471 -13.96 -21.56 17.91
C HIS A 471 -14.13 -22.62 16.81
N ASP A 472 -15.22 -23.37 16.82
CA ASP A 472 -15.55 -24.41 15.85
C ASP A 472 -15.57 -23.85 14.42
N VAL A 473 -16.21 -22.69 14.22
CA VAL A 473 -16.24 -22.02 12.92
C VAL A 473 -14.84 -21.59 12.47
N LEU A 474 -14.00 -21.08 13.38
CA LEU A 474 -12.62 -20.74 13.06
C LEU A 474 -11.80 -21.98 12.68
N GLN A 475 -11.99 -23.12 13.37
CA GLN A 475 -11.34 -24.37 13.01
C GLN A 475 -11.81 -24.90 11.65
N GLU A 476 -13.11 -24.76 11.33
CA GLU A 476 -13.65 -25.09 10.02
C GLU A 476 -13.00 -24.24 8.91
N LEU A 477 -12.86 -22.93 9.13
CA LEU A 477 -12.17 -22.03 8.19
C LEU A 477 -10.69 -22.41 8.01
N LYS A 478 -10.00 -22.87 9.07
CA LYS A 478 -8.61 -23.38 8.98
C LYS A 478 -8.52 -24.68 8.18
N ALA A 479 -9.52 -25.55 8.29
CA ALA A 479 -9.52 -26.88 7.69
C ALA A 479 -9.90 -26.85 6.19
N PHE A 480 -10.93 -26.07 5.85
CA PHE A 480 -11.50 -26.06 4.50
C PHE A 480 -11.10 -24.85 3.66
N GLY A 481 -10.46 -23.86 4.27
CA GLY A 481 -10.12 -22.60 3.62
C GLY A 481 -11.32 -21.67 3.56
N GLY A 482 -11.18 -20.47 4.11
CA GLY A 482 -12.24 -19.48 4.11
C GLY A 482 -11.75 -18.13 4.62
N ILE A 483 -12.66 -17.17 4.64
CA ILE A 483 -12.36 -15.81 5.08
C ILE A 483 -13.25 -15.42 6.25
N GLN A 484 -12.61 -14.80 7.25
CA GLN A 484 -13.29 -14.11 8.33
C GLN A 484 -13.36 -12.62 7.97
N VAL A 485 -14.54 -12.03 8.02
CA VAL A 485 -14.75 -10.60 7.77
C VAL A 485 -15.12 -9.90 9.07
N VAL A 486 -14.36 -8.86 9.43
CA VAL A 486 -14.48 -8.19 10.72
C VAL A 486 -14.36 -6.68 10.54
N ALA A 487 -15.15 -5.90 11.28
CA ALA A 487 -14.92 -4.46 11.41
C ALA A 487 -14.01 -4.18 12.62
N PRO A 488 -13.19 -3.11 12.62
CA PRO A 488 -12.30 -2.78 13.73
C PRO A 488 -13.02 -2.73 15.10
N GLU A 489 -14.24 -2.19 15.10
CA GLU A 489 -15.11 -2.07 16.28
C GLU A 489 -15.51 -3.44 16.86
N HIS A 490 -15.76 -4.44 16.02
CA HIS A 490 -16.14 -5.79 16.43
C HIS A 490 -14.95 -6.52 17.06
N ARG A 491 -13.79 -6.45 16.42
CA ARG A 491 -12.53 -7.02 16.92
C ARG A 491 -12.18 -6.45 18.29
N MET A 492 -12.12 -5.12 18.39
CA MET A 492 -11.80 -4.45 19.65
C MET A 492 -12.81 -4.77 20.75
N SER A 493 -14.10 -4.88 20.41
CA SER A 493 -15.13 -5.27 21.38
C SER A 493 -14.87 -6.67 21.95
N LEU A 494 -14.40 -7.61 21.12
CA LEU A 494 -14.07 -8.98 21.55
C LEU A 494 -12.81 -9.00 22.43
N GLU A 495 -11.76 -8.26 22.03
CA GLU A 495 -10.54 -8.08 22.83
C GLU A 495 -10.86 -7.44 24.19
N LEU A 496 -11.74 -6.43 24.23
CA LEU A 496 -12.17 -5.79 25.47
C LEU A 496 -13.07 -6.66 26.34
N LYS A 497 -13.80 -7.61 25.73
CA LYS A 497 -14.62 -8.55 26.48
C LYS A 497 -13.75 -9.45 27.36
N ARG A 498 -12.56 -9.82 26.88
CA ARG A 498 -11.56 -10.58 27.64
C ARG A 498 -11.17 -9.89 28.96
N PHE A 499 -11.15 -8.56 28.98
CA PHE A 499 -10.84 -7.76 30.18
C PHE A 499 -12.04 -7.52 31.11
N GLU A 500 -13.27 -7.72 30.65
CA GLU A 500 -14.47 -7.63 31.52
C GLU A 500 -14.73 -8.90 32.32
N LEU A 501 -14.23 -10.03 31.82
CA LEU A 501 -14.49 -11.33 32.40
C LEU A 501 -13.58 -11.57 33.60
N ASP A 502 -14.17 -12.04 34.70
CA ASP A 502 -13.42 -12.44 35.89
C ASP A 502 -12.52 -13.64 35.57
N LYS A 503 -11.36 -13.70 36.23
CA LYS A 503 -10.33 -14.72 35.96
C LYS A 503 -10.69 -16.13 36.45
N ASP A 504 -11.88 -16.31 37.02
CA ASP A 504 -12.25 -17.50 37.78
C ASP A 504 -12.69 -18.70 36.91
N ASP A 505 -12.90 -18.51 35.61
CA ASP A 505 -13.26 -19.59 34.65
C ASP A 505 -12.12 -19.85 33.64
N GLU A 506 -11.16 -20.68 34.04
CA GLU A 506 -9.93 -20.96 33.28
C GLU A 506 -10.22 -21.43 31.84
N VAL A 507 -11.15 -22.37 31.66
CA VAL A 507 -11.51 -22.94 30.35
C VAL A 507 -12.09 -21.86 29.42
N PHE A 508 -12.97 -21.01 29.95
CA PHE A 508 -13.54 -19.89 29.20
C PHE A 508 -12.45 -18.94 28.71
N THR A 509 -11.49 -18.63 29.58
CA THR A 509 -10.38 -17.73 29.25
C THR A 509 -9.41 -18.33 28.25
N GLU A 510 -9.11 -19.63 28.33
CA GLU A 510 -8.24 -20.32 27.38
C GLU A 510 -8.80 -20.32 25.96
N ILE A 511 -10.08 -20.66 25.79
CA ILE A 511 -10.72 -20.66 24.46
C ILE A 511 -10.75 -19.24 23.88
N LEU A 512 -11.06 -18.24 24.70
CA LEU A 512 -11.08 -16.85 24.26
C LEU A 512 -9.67 -16.34 23.91
N ASP A 513 -8.65 -16.72 24.68
CA ASP A 513 -7.25 -16.39 24.37
C ASP A 513 -6.78 -17.09 23.09
N GLU A 514 -7.21 -18.33 22.86
CA GLU A 514 -6.98 -19.02 21.59
C GLU A 514 -7.66 -18.27 20.44
N ILE A 515 -8.94 -17.87 20.55
CA ILE A 515 -9.63 -17.09 19.51
C ILE A 515 -8.96 -15.74 19.25
N LEU A 516 -8.39 -15.11 20.28
CA LEU A 516 -7.73 -13.80 20.17
C LEU A 516 -6.27 -13.88 19.73
N ASP A 517 -5.68 -15.07 19.66
CA ASP A 517 -4.30 -15.23 19.20
C ASP A 517 -4.16 -14.68 17.77
N ASN A 518 -3.17 -13.80 17.57
CA ASN A 518 -2.90 -13.22 16.27
C ASN A 518 -2.07 -14.15 15.36
N GLY A 519 -1.40 -15.17 15.92
CA GLY A 519 -0.57 -16.10 15.15
C GLY A 519 -1.35 -16.95 14.14
N GLN A 520 -2.64 -17.15 14.40
CA GLN A 520 -3.55 -17.95 13.58
C GLN A 520 -4.23 -17.17 12.44
N TYR A 521 -3.95 -15.87 12.27
CA TYR A 521 -4.60 -15.04 11.24
C TYR A 521 -3.61 -14.50 10.19
N ILE A 522 -4.12 -14.33 8.96
CA ILE A 522 -3.53 -13.49 7.91
C ILE A 522 -4.42 -12.26 7.79
N ASP A 523 -3.97 -11.13 8.35
CA ASP A 523 -4.75 -9.90 8.35
C ASP A 523 -4.60 -9.13 7.03
N VAL A 524 -5.74 -8.85 6.38
CA VAL A 524 -5.83 -8.00 5.18
C VAL A 524 -6.65 -6.76 5.53
N LEU A 525 -6.07 -5.58 5.36
CA LEU A 525 -6.68 -4.30 5.74
C LEU A 525 -7.12 -3.55 4.47
N ASP A 526 -8.43 -3.33 4.28
CA ASP A 526 -8.92 -2.41 3.25
C ASP A 526 -8.96 -0.98 3.82
N GLU A 527 -8.52 0.01 3.04
CA GLU A 527 -8.35 1.41 3.48
C GLU A 527 -7.61 1.53 4.83
N CYS A 528 -6.37 1.02 4.84
CA CYS A 528 -5.54 0.89 6.05
C CYS A 528 -5.28 2.20 6.81
N ASP A 529 -5.30 3.36 6.14
CA ASP A 529 -5.19 4.68 6.74
C ASP A 529 -6.40 5.04 7.61
N ALA A 530 -7.60 4.67 7.15
CA ALA A 530 -8.84 4.86 7.89
C ALA A 530 -9.00 3.79 8.98
N VAL A 531 -8.71 2.52 8.68
CA VAL A 531 -8.82 1.42 9.65
C VAL A 531 -7.89 1.60 10.85
N LEU A 532 -6.66 2.07 10.60
CA LEU A 532 -5.66 2.33 11.66
C LEU A 532 -5.78 3.74 12.25
N HIS A 533 -6.78 4.52 11.84
CA HIS A 533 -6.97 5.87 12.38
C HIS A 533 -7.28 5.81 13.87
N HIS A 534 -6.68 6.71 14.66
CA HIS A 534 -6.90 6.83 16.11
C HIS A 534 -8.37 7.05 16.53
N LYS A 535 -9.29 7.26 15.57
CA LYS A 535 -10.72 7.40 15.82
C LYS A 535 -11.35 6.05 16.16
N TYR A 536 -10.83 4.97 15.58
CA TYR A 536 -11.29 3.61 15.87
C TYR A 536 -10.61 3.01 17.10
N HIS A 537 -9.51 3.61 17.59
CA HIS A 537 -8.96 3.36 18.92
C HIS A 537 -9.83 4.02 20.01
N LEU A 538 -11.15 3.77 19.97
CA LEU A 538 -12.11 4.33 20.91
C LEU A 538 -11.69 3.97 22.34
N VAL A 539 -11.74 4.96 23.24
CA VAL A 539 -11.58 4.74 24.68
C VAL A 539 -12.86 4.09 25.19
N TYR A 540 -12.85 2.76 25.34
CA TYR A 540 -13.97 2.02 25.90
C TYR A 540 -13.88 1.99 27.42
N ALA A 541 -14.91 2.52 28.10
CA ALA A 541 -15.01 2.40 29.54
C ALA A 541 -15.20 0.93 29.93
N ALA A 542 -14.39 0.40 30.85
CA ALA A 542 -14.55 -0.95 31.40
C ALA A 542 -15.29 -0.90 32.73
N GLY A 543 -16.21 -1.85 32.95
CA GLY A 543 -16.96 -2.00 34.19
C GLY A 543 -18.41 -1.50 34.11
N HIS A 544 -19.09 -1.51 35.27
CA HIS A 544 -20.49 -1.14 35.38
C HIS A 544 -20.67 0.39 35.26
N PRO A 545 -21.81 0.88 34.74
CA PRO A 545 -22.12 2.30 34.75
C PRO A 545 -22.13 2.86 36.18
N ILE A 546 -21.27 3.84 36.46
CA ILE A 546 -21.21 4.54 37.75
C ILE A 546 -21.69 5.98 37.53
N ALA A 547 -22.30 6.58 38.56
CA ALA A 547 -22.66 8.00 38.53
C ALA A 547 -21.43 8.87 38.28
N LEU A 548 -21.57 9.89 37.44
CA LEU A 548 -20.50 10.84 37.16
C LEU A 548 -20.11 11.59 38.45
N SER A 549 -18.82 11.57 38.80
CA SER A 549 -18.29 12.30 39.95
C SER A 549 -18.61 13.80 39.85
N ASN A 550 -19.30 14.34 40.85
CA ASN A 550 -19.72 15.76 40.92
C ASN A 550 -20.50 16.20 39.67
N GLY A 551 -21.41 15.36 39.19
CA GLY A 551 -22.16 15.60 37.97
C GLY A 551 -22.99 16.89 38.01
N VAL A 552 -23.67 17.16 39.12
CA VAL A 552 -24.55 18.34 39.27
C VAL A 552 -23.75 19.63 39.08
N GLU A 553 -22.59 19.72 39.73
CA GLU A 553 -21.70 20.87 39.63
C GLU A 553 -21.18 21.06 38.20
N ARG A 554 -20.83 19.99 37.49
CA ARG A 554 -20.38 20.05 36.09
C ARG A 554 -21.48 20.59 35.16
N TRP A 555 -22.73 20.14 35.34
CA TRP A 555 -23.87 20.63 34.57
C TRP A 555 -24.13 22.13 34.83
N GLN A 556 -24.15 22.54 36.10
CA GLN A 556 -24.35 23.95 36.51
C GLN A 556 -23.28 24.87 35.93
N VAL A 557 -22.01 24.46 35.98
CA VAL A 557 -20.91 25.27 35.46
C VAL A 557 -20.97 25.36 33.93
N ALA A 558 -21.26 24.26 33.23
CA ALA A 558 -21.41 24.27 31.79
C ALA A 558 -22.59 25.16 31.35
N GLU A 559 -23.73 25.10 32.05
CA GLU A 559 -24.88 25.97 31.85
C GLU A 559 -24.50 27.45 32.04
N ALA A 560 -23.87 27.80 33.16
CA ALA A 560 -23.46 29.18 33.44
C ALA A 560 -22.48 29.75 32.39
N VAL A 561 -21.51 28.95 31.92
CA VAL A 561 -20.56 29.33 30.88
C VAL A 561 -21.26 29.58 29.54
N LEU A 562 -22.17 28.68 29.15
CA LEU A 562 -22.92 28.82 27.91
C LEU A 562 -23.96 29.95 27.99
N GLY A 563 -24.53 30.20 29.15
CA GLY A 563 -25.41 31.35 29.41
C GLY A 563 -24.71 32.68 29.14
N VAL A 564 -23.45 32.83 29.60
CA VAL A 564 -22.63 34.02 29.29
C VAL A 564 -22.39 34.18 27.79
N ILE A 565 -22.10 33.08 27.07
CA ILE A 565 -21.91 33.09 25.61
C ILE A 565 -23.21 33.45 24.86
N ALA A 566 -24.35 32.95 25.34
CA ALA A 566 -25.66 33.18 24.75
C ALA A 566 -26.25 34.56 25.09
N SER A 567 -25.73 35.22 26.13
CA SER A 567 -26.24 36.51 26.61
C SER A 567 -26.18 37.59 25.51
N LYS A 568 -27.25 38.37 25.39
CA LYS A 568 -27.39 39.44 24.39
C LYS A 568 -27.05 40.82 24.95
N SER A 569 -26.44 40.88 26.13
CA SER A 569 -26.06 42.16 26.75
C SER A 569 -25.04 42.88 25.86
N SER A 570 -25.31 44.15 25.55
CA SER A 570 -24.39 45.01 24.80
C SER A 570 -23.07 45.27 25.56
N GLU A 571 -23.05 44.97 26.86
CA GLU A 571 -21.88 45.11 27.72
C GLU A 571 -21.01 43.84 27.77
N SER A 572 -21.47 42.71 27.21
CA SER A 572 -20.70 41.46 27.25
C SER A 572 -19.37 41.60 26.51
N ARG A 573 -18.28 41.28 27.21
CA ARG A 573 -16.92 41.23 26.66
C ARG A 573 -16.80 40.05 25.71
N VAL A 574 -17.42 38.93 26.06
CA VAL A 574 -17.47 37.71 25.25
C VAL A 574 -18.14 37.98 23.90
N ALA A 575 -19.28 38.68 23.88
CA ALA A 575 -19.96 39.04 22.64
C ALA A 575 -19.08 39.88 21.70
N LYS A 576 -18.31 40.84 22.25
CA LYS A 576 -17.37 41.67 21.46
C LYS A 576 -16.26 40.85 20.83
N VAL A 577 -15.67 39.93 21.60
CA VAL A 577 -14.60 39.04 21.09
C VAL A 577 -15.16 38.10 20.01
N LEU A 578 -16.35 37.54 20.21
CA LEU A 578 -16.97 36.63 19.24
C LEU A 578 -17.38 37.33 17.94
N GLN A 579 -17.76 38.60 18.00
CA GLN A 579 -18.09 39.42 16.82
C GLN A 579 -16.87 39.92 16.04
N ALA A 580 -15.66 39.77 16.59
CA ALA A 580 -14.44 40.15 15.90
C ALA A 580 -14.25 39.32 14.60
N PRO A 581 -13.73 39.92 13.52
CA PRO A 581 -13.57 39.24 12.25
C PRO A 581 -12.69 37.99 12.41
N HIS A 582 -13.08 36.92 11.74
CA HIS A 582 -12.39 35.61 11.74
C HIS A 582 -12.39 34.83 13.06
N VAL A 583 -12.99 35.33 14.16
CA VAL A 583 -13.05 34.61 15.43
C VAL A 583 -14.17 33.56 15.45
N SER A 584 -15.37 33.95 15.07
CA SER A 584 -16.53 33.07 15.06
C SER A 584 -17.36 33.22 13.78
N CYS A 585 -18.14 32.20 13.46
CA CYS A 585 -19.20 32.24 12.47
C CYS A 585 -20.54 32.10 13.18
N SER A 586 -21.40 33.10 13.04
CA SER A 586 -22.80 32.99 13.45
C SER A 586 -23.65 32.52 12.27
N THR A 587 -24.56 31.57 12.50
CA THR A 587 -25.54 31.17 11.48
C THR A 587 -26.55 32.29 11.24
N SER A 588 -26.72 32.70 9.99
CA SER A 588 -27.63 33.79 9.57
C SER A 588 -29.08 33.35 9.37
N ASN A 589 -29.39 32.06 9.55
CA ASN A 589 -30.72 31.53 9.33
C ASN A 589 -31.67 31.95 10.45
N ALA A 590 -32.97 32.09 10.13
CA ALA A 590 -34.00 32.37 11.12
C ALA A 590 -33.96 31.28 12.21
N THR A 591 -33.58 31.68 13.43
CA THR A 591 -33.59 30.79 14.60
C THR A 591 -35.05 30.45 14.93
N PRO A 592 -35.39 29.17 15.09
CA PRO A 592 -36.72 28.78 15.56
C PRO A 592 -37.04 29.45 16.91
N PRO A 593 -38.32 29.68 17.24
CA PRO A 593 -38.72 30.22 18.53
C PRO A 593 -38.13 29.38 19.67
N GLY A 594 -37.44 30.02 20.63
CA GLY A 594 -36.79 29.33 21.74
C GLY A 594 -35.39 28.76 21.46
N ALA A 595 -34.81 28.99 20.27
CA ALA A 595 -33.42 28.64 19.96
C ALA A 595 -32.46 29.84 20.05
N CYS A 596 -31.25 29.58 20.53
CA CYS A 596 -30.14 30.54 20.54
C CYS A 596 -29.40 30.55 19.19
N LYS A 597 -28.88 31.72 18.79
CA LYS A 597 -28.05 31.83 17.57
C LYS A 597 -26.80 30.96 17.74
N GLY A 598 -26.54 30.12 16.74
CA GLY A 598 -25.39 29.23 16.77
C GLY A 598 -24.10 29.99 16.52
N THR A 599 -23.32 30.23 17.57
CA THR A 599 -21.97 30.79 17.46
C THR A 599 -20.95 29.67 17.43
N ARG A 600 -20.23 29.53 16.31
CA ARG A 600 -19.18 28.52 16.13
C ARG A 600 -17.82 29.19 16.04
N LEU A 601 -16.83 28.70 16.76
CA LEU A 601 -15.46 29.19 16.65
C LEU A 601 -14.77 28.65 15.39
N ASN A 602 -13.89 29.47 14.80
CA ASN A 602 -13.04 29.03 13.69
C ASN A 602 -11.83 28.25 14.22
N THR A 603 -11.41 27.22 13.49
CA THR A 603 -10.26 26.37 13.84
C THR A 603 -8.99 27.20 14.03
N VAL A 604 -8.21 26.88 15.07
CA VAL A 604 -7.02 27.64 15.46
C VAL A 604 -5.95 27.62 14.37
N VAL A 605 -5.51 28.82 13.98
CA VAL A 605 -4.28 29.09 13.20
C VAL A 605 -3.40 30.03 14.05
N ASP A 606 -2.09 30.09 13.81
CA ASP A 606 -1.14 30.92 14.59
C ASP A 606 -1.60 32.37 14.80
N SER A 607 -2.34 32.95 13.86
CA SER A 607 -2.90 34.30 13.94
C SER A 607 -4.05 34.47 14.95
N THR A 608 -4.64 33.38 15.45
CA THR A 608 -5.85 33.39 16.32
C THR A 608 -5.57 33.02 17.78
N GLU A 609 -4.36 32.56 18.11
CA GLU A 609 -3.94 32.24 19.48
C GLU A 609 -4.12 33.40 20.48
N PRO A 610 -3.75 34.67 20.18
CA PRO A 610 -3.96 35.78 21.11
C PRO A 610 -5.47 36.05 21.36
N LEU A 611 -6.31 35.86 20.34
CA LEU A 611 -7.76 36.05 20.44
C LEU A 611 -8.42 34.98 21.32
N ARG A 612 -7.87 33.76 21.36
CA ARG A 612 -8.33 32.71 22.29
C ARG A 612 -7.97 33.03 23.73
N LYS A 613 -6.77 33.56 23.98
CA LYS A 613 -6.38 34.03 25.32
C LYS A 613 -7.28 35.18 25.78
N GLU A 614 -7.63 36.09 24.87
CA GLU A 614 -8.59 37.16 25.14
C GLU A 614 -10.00 36.62 25.43
N LEU A 615 -10.48 35.63 24.67
CA LEU A 615 -11.77 34.99 24.89
C LEU A 615 -11.85 34.30 26.26
N LYS A 616 -10.82 33.54 26.66
CA LYS A 616 -10.75 32.90 27.99
C LYS A 616 -10.84 33.94 29.12
N LYS A 617 -10.11 35.05 28.97
CA LYS A 617 -10.14 36.15 29.94
C LYS A 617 -11.50 36.86 29.97
N ALA A 618 -12.10 37.10 28.80
CA ALA A 618 -13.44 37.68 28.70
C ALA A 618 -14.50 36.79 29.35
N LEU A 619 -14.45 35.47 29.12
CA LEU A 619 -15.33 34.49 29.75
C LEU A 619 -15.20 34.51 31.28
N ALA A 620 -13.97 34.48 31.80
CA ALA A 620 -13.76 34.54 33.24
C ALA A 620 -14.29 35.84 33.87
N LEU A 621 -14.08 36.98 33.20
CA LEU A 621 -14.56 38.29 33.68
C LEU A 621 -16.08 38.41 33.64
N ASP A 622 -16.72 38.02 32.53
CA ASP A 622 -18.17 38.08 32.40
C ASP A 622 -18.86 37.08 33.34
N LEU A 623 -18.25 35.93 33.63
CA LEU A 623 -18.73 35.00 34.66
C LEU A 623 -18.62 35.59 36.07
N ILE A 624 -17.51 36.25 36.41
CA ILE A 624 -17.39 36.90 37.72
C ILE A 624 -18.46 37.98 37.90
N ASP A 625 -18.74 38.74 36.85
CA ASP A 625 -19.64 39.89 36.93
C ASP A 625 -21.13 39.49 36.81
N ASN A 626 -21.46 38.49 35.99
CA ASN A 626 -22.84 38.16 35.58
C ASN A 626 -23.26 36.68 35.75
N SER A 627 -22.46 35.83 36.41
CA SER A 627 -22.81 34.39 36.54
C SER A 627 -23.92 34.11 37.56
N GLU A 628 -24.72 33.10 37.25
CA GLU A 628 -25.62 32.40 38.16
C GLU A 628 -24.91 31.80 39.39
N LEU A 629 -23.59 31.61 39.32
CA LEU A 629 -22.77 31.13 40.43
C LEU A 629 -22.50 32.29 41.41
N MET A 630 -23.43 32.53 42.35
CA MET A 630 -23.35 33.67 43.28
C MET A 630 -22.03 33.79 44.06
N TRP A 631 -21.34 32.67 44.34
CA TRP A 631 -20.05 32.67 45.02
C TRP A 631 -18.92 33.30 44.17
N LEU A 632 -18.98 33.18 42.84
CA LEU A 632 -18.02 33.81 41.91
C LEU A 632 -18.14 35.34 41.95
N ASN A 633 -19.37 35.85 42.01
CA ASN A 633 -19.64 37.28 42.12
C ASN A 633 -19.17 37.84 43.47
N MET A 634 -19.48 37.14 44.57
CA MET A 634 -19.07 37.54 45.91
C MET A 634 -17.54 37.62 46.06
N LEU A 635 -16.81 36.62 45.56
CA LEU A 635 -15.36 36.52 45.72
C LEU A 635 -14.59 37.31 44.66
N GLY A 636 -15.14 37.44 43.45
CA GLY A 636 -14.53 38.18 42.35
C GLY A 636 -14.68 39.71 42.43
N LYS A 637 -15.43 40.23 43.41
CA LYS A 637 -15.45 41.66 43.78
C LYS A 637 -14.37 42.05 44.81
N GLY A 638 -13.59 41.09 45.32
CA GLY A 638 -12.56 41.30 46.34
C GLY A 638 -11.12 41.23 45.84
N VAL A 639 -10.16 41.26 46.77
CA VAL A 639 -8.69 41.22 46.53
C VAL A 639 -8.23 39.97 45.77
N ALA A 640 -9.03 38.90 45.77
CA ALA A 640 -8.73 37.63 45.12
C ALA A 640 -9.11 37.56 43.63
N ARG A 641 -9.59 38.65 43.01
CA ARG A 641 -10.09 38.67 41.62
C ARG A 641 -9.05 38.21 40.61
N ASP A 642 -7.84 38.75 40.67
CA ASP A 642 -6.78 38.42 39.70
C ASP A 642 -6.28 36.98 39.88
N SER A 643 -6.09 36.54 41.12
CA SER A 643 -5.78 35.14 41.46
C SER A 643 -6.83 34.16 40.92
N LEU A 644 -8.12 34.52 41.02
CA LEU A 644 -9.23 33.69 40.52
C LEU A 644 -9.25 33.63 38.98
N ILE A 645 -9.01 34.75 38.30
CA ILE A 645 -8.92 34.80 36.83
C ILE A 645 -7.77 33.92 36.35
N THR A 646 -6.59 34.04 36.96
CA THR A 646 -5.44 33.18 36.63
C THR A 646 -5.76 31.71 36.89
N ALA A 647 -6.43 31.39 38.00
CA ALA A 647 -6.82 30.01 38.32
C ALA A 647 -7.80 29.39 37.29
N ILE A 648 -8.68 30.20 36.67
CA ILE A 648 -9.69 29.76 35.70
C ILE A 648 -9.13 29.70 34.26
N THR A 649 -8.20 30.59 33.91
CA THR A 649 -7.77 30.79 32.52
C THR A 649 -6.41 30.17 32.19
N ASP A 650 -5.51 30.05 33.17
CA ASP A 650 -4.16 29.55 32.96
C ASP A 650 -4.05 28.06 33.30
N SER A 651 -3.71 27.24 32.30
CA SER A 651 -3.51 25.80 32.46
C SER A 651 -2.12 25.44 33.00
N THR A 652 -1.14 26.34 32.90
CA THR A 652 0.27 26.09 33.24
C THR A 652 0.57 26.20 34.74
N VAL A 653 -0.22 27.00 35.46
CA VAL A 653 -0.04 27.25 36.90
C VAL A 653 -0.98 26.38 37.72
N SER A 654 -0.47 25.61 38.68
CA SER A 654 -1.33 24.77 39.53
C SER A 654 -2.38 25.60 40.31
N LEU A 655 -3.53 25.01 40.62
CA LEU A 655 -4.62 25.70 41.31
C LEU A 655 -4.22 26.19 42.71
N GLN A 656 -3.35 25.45 43.41
CA GLN A 656 -2.81 25.82 44.72
C GLN A 656 -1.92 27.06 44.63
N THR A 657 -1.03 27.12 43.63
CA THR A 657 -0.18 28.30 43.39
C THR A 657 -0.95 29.51 42.92
N ALA A 658 -2.00 29.33 42.09
CA ALA A 658 -2.78 30.45 41.58
C ALA A 658 -3.64 31.12 42.67
N LEU A 659 -4.19 30.34 43.61
CA LEU A 659 -5.11 30.84 44.64
C LEU A 659 -4.42 31.14 45.98
N GLY A 660 -3.27 30.52 46.28
CA GLY A 660 -2.52 30.75 47.52
C GLY A 660 -3.39 30.63 48.78
N GLU A 661 -3.33 31.64 49.65
CA GLU A 661 -4.10 31.69 50.91
C GLU A 661 -5.62 31.75 50.69
N HIS A 662 -6.09 32.13 49.50
CA HIS A 662 -7.51 32.20 49.18
C HIS A 662 -8.14 30.82 48.93
N MET A 663 -7.33 29.76 48.77
CA MET A 663 -7.81 28.41 48.52
C MET A 663 -8.71 27.88 49.66
N GLN A 664 -8.42 28.25 50.91
CA GLN A 664 -9.22 27.82 52.07
C GLN A 664 -10.67 28.33 52.01
N LYS A 665 -10.89 29.52 51.43
CA LYS A 665 -12.23 30.12 51.26
C LYS A 665 -13.02 29.49 50.11
N LEU A 666 -12.35 28.77 49.20
CA LEU A 666 -12.91 28.19 47.98
C LEU A 666 -13.13 26.67 48.08
N LEU A 667 -12.75 26.03 49.19
CA LEU A 667 -12.88 24.59 49.39
C LEU A 667 -14.31 24.06 49.19
N SER A 668 -15.32 24.81 49.64
CA SER A 668 -16.74 24.44 49.47
C SER A 668 -17.21 24.46 48.02
N TYR A 669 -16.51 25.18 47.13
CA TYR A 669 -16.86 25.34 45.72
C TYR A 669 -15.81 24.71 44.79
N ILE A 670 -14.89 23.90 45.34
CA ILE A 670 -13.73 23.40 44.62
C ILE A 670 -14.12 22.56 43.40
N ASN A 671 -15.22 21.80 43.48
CA ASN A 671 -15.73 20.98 42.39
C ASN A 671 -16.21 21.83 41.22
N GLN A 672 -16.96 22.91 41.49
CA GLN A 672 -17.40 23.86 40.46
C GLN A 672 -16.22 24.62 39.86
N LEU A 673 -15.24 25.01 40.68
CA LEU A 673 -14.03 25.68 40.20
C LEU A 673 -13.16 24.78 39.31
N LEU A 674 -13.02 23.49 39.67
CA LEU A 674 -12.30 22.51 38.86
C LEU A 674 -13.00 22.25 37.53
N ALA A 675 -14.34 22.13 37.54
CA ALA A 675 -15.12 22.01 36.31
C ALA A 675 -14.96 23.25 35.42
N LEU A 676 -14.99 24.44 36.02
CA LEU A 676 -14.85 25.72 35.30
C LEU A 676 -13.47 25.85 34.66
N ARG A 677 -12.42 25.53 35.42
CA ARG A 677 -11.04 25.49 34.93
C ARG A 677 -10.85 24.46 33.83
N GLY A 678 -11.47 23.28 33.95
CA GLY A 678 -11.48 22.25 32.91
C GLY A 678 -12.09 22.75 31.60
N LEU A 679 -13.24 23.43 31.68
CA LEU A 679 -13.92 23.99 30.52
C LEU A 679 -13.12 25.12 29.85
N ILE A 680 -12.54 26.05 30.63
CA ILE A 680 -11.93 27.27 30.10
C ILE A 680 -10.41 27.11 29.89
N ALA A 681 -9.62 26.84 30.93
CA ALA A 681 -8.15 26.78 30.83
C ALA A 681 -7.69 25.69 29.85
N PHE A 682 -8.24 24.47 30.00
CA PHE A 682 -7.85 23.30 29.21
C PHE A 682 -8.53 23.21 27.84
N GLY A 683 -9.33 24.22 27.46
CA GLY A 683 -9.86 24.35 26.10
C GLY A 683 -10.98 23.37 25.73
N VAL A 684 -11.62 22.71 26.70
CA VAL A 684 -12.75 21.80 26.44
C VAL A 684 -13.94 22.56 25.82
N LEU A 685 -14.24 23.76 26.34
CA LEU A 685 -15.29 24.61 25.77
C LEU A 685 -14.96 25.06 24.34
N GLU A 686 -13.71 25.45 24.10
CA GLU A 686 -13.21 25.86 22.78
C GLU A 686 -13.39 24.74 21.76
N HIS A 687 -13.01 23.52 22.14
CA HIS A 687 -13.20 22.32 21.33
C HIS A 687 -14.68 22.10 20.99
N CYS A 688 -15.58 22.24 21.97
CA CYS A 688 -17.02 22.08 21.76
C CYS A 688 -17.58 23.14 20.81
N LEU A 689 -17.16 24.40 20.93
CA LEU A 689 -17.62 25.51 20.10
C LEU A 689 -17.09 25.48 18.66
N GLU A 690 -16.03 24.71 18.38
CA GLU A 690 -15.53 24.50 17.01
C GLU A 690 -16.39 23.50 16.22
N LYS A 691 -17.10 22.61 16.92
CA LYS A 691 -17.95 21.56 16.34
C LYS A 691 -19.18 22.15 15.68
N ARG A 692 -19.58 21.54 14.57
CA ARG A 692 -20.77 21.89 13.79
C ARG A 692 -21.97 21.07 14.27
N TYR A 693 -23.00 21.78 14.72
CA TYR A 693 -24.28 21.16 15.03
C TYR A 693 -24.89 20.49 13.78
N ARG A 694 -25.45 19.29 13.94
CA ARG A 694 -25.97 18.38 12.91
C ARG A 694 -24.97 17.84 11.89
N VAL A 695 -23.68 18.14 12.05
CA VAL A 695 -22.63 17.57 11.19
C VAL A 695 -21.64 16.78 12.02
N ASP A 696 -21.16 17.37 13.11
CA ASP A 696 -20.25 16.71 14.06
C ASP A 696 -21.01 16.12 15.26
N PHE A 697 -22.07 16.79 15.71
CA PHE A 697 -22.87 16.38 16.86
C PHE A 697 -24.32 16.83 16.76
N GLY A 698 -25.22 16.21 17.51
CA GLY A 698 -26.60 16.66 17.63
C GLY A 698 -27.40 15.87 18.65
N LEU A 699 -28.67 16.25 18.85
CA LEU A 699 -29.58 15.54 19.74
C LEU A 699 -30.24 14.36 19.02
N PRO A 700 -30.51 13.25 19.71
CA PRO A 700 -31.25 12.14 19.13
C PRO A 700 -32.66 12.58 18.74
N LEU A 701 -33.20 11.94 17.70
CA LEU A 701 -34.60 12.11 17.35
C LEU A 701 -35.48 11.60 18.50
N PRO A 702 -36.62 12.25 18.78
CA PRO A 702 -37.56 11.75 19.78
C PRO A 702 -37.86 10.26 19.57
N ASP A 703 -37.88 9.50 20.67
CA ASP A 703 -38.20 8.06 20.70
C ASP A 703 -37.19 7.11 20.02
N THR A 704 -36.09 7.62 19.44
CA THR A 704 -35.02 6.75 18.87
C THR A 704 -34.04 6.23 19.92
N ARG A 705 -33.90 6.91 21.07
CA ARG A 705 -33.00 6.50 22.17
C ARG A 705 -33.55 6.79 23.56
N PRO A 706 -33.17 5.99 24.57
CA PRO A 706 -33.54 6.24 25.96
C PRO A 706 -32.79 7.44 26.56
N LYS A 707 -31.53 7.69 26.14
CA LYS A 707 -30.70 8.79 26.66
C LYS A 707 -30.95 10.08 25.89
N LYS A 708 -31.13 11.19 26.62
CA LYS A 708 -31.33 12.54 26.08
C LYS A 708 -30.03 13.36 26.10
N ILE A 709 -28.97 12.81 25.53
CA ILE A 709 -27.63 13.44 25.46
C ILE A 709 -27.23 13.66 24.01
N ALA A 710 -26.31 14.62 23.77
CA ALA A 710 -25.74 14.81 22.45
C ALA A 710 -24.94 13.59 22.00
N ILE A 711 -25.08 13.25 20.73
CA ILE A 711 -24.41 12.13 20.07
C ILE A 711 -23.57 12.63 18.90
N PRO A 712 -22.46 11.93 18.56
CA PRO A 712 -21.68 12.24 17.36
C PRO A 712 -22.49 11.97 16.09
N PHE A 713 -22.25 12.75 15.04
CA PHE A 713 -22.85 12.55 13.72
C PHE A 713 -21.79 11.94 12.78
N ARG A 714 -22.20 10.98 11.94
CA ARG A 714 -21.33 10.34 10.93
C ARG A 714 -21.24 11.17 9.66
N ALA A 715 -22.33 11.86 9.33
CA ALA A 715 -22.47 12.78 8.23
C ALA A 715 -23.53 13.83 8.60
N ALA A 716 -23.74 14.83 7.73
CA ALA A 716 -24.79 15.82 7.93
C ALA A 716 -26.16 15.14 8.12
N ASP A 717 -26.82 15.46 9.24
CA ASP A 717 -28.11 14.91 9.68
C ASP A 717 -28.14 13.37 9.88
N VAL A 718 -26.98 12.69 9.89
CA VAL A 718 -26.87 11.24 10.13
C VAL A 718 -26.25 10.99 11.51
N PRO A 719 -27.08 10.74 12.55
CA PRO A 719 -26.57 10.45 13.89
C PRO A 719 -25.80 9.12 13.92
N SER A 720 -24.71 9.05 14.69
CA SER A 720 -24.03 7.80 14.95
C SER A 720 -24.89 6.93 15.86
N GLU A 721 -25.27 5.73 15.42
CA GLU A 721 -26.26 4.85 16.06
C GLU A 721 -25.96 4.45 17.52
N GLN A 722 -24.70 4.39 17.91
CA GLN A 722 -24.30 3.86 19.23
C GLN A 722 -23.14 4.60 19.89
N SER A 723 -22.54 5.59 19.22
CA SER A 723 -21.42 6.34 19.79
C SER A 723 -21.89 7.39 20.80
N GLU A 724 -21.11 7.55 21.86
CA GLU A 724 -21.20 8.63 22.85
C GLU A 724 -19.86 9.35 22.91
N PHE A 725 -19.83 10.60 23.38
CA PHE A 725 -18.57 11.32 23.59
C PHE A 725 -17.83 10.74 24.81
N SER A 726 -16.54 10.44 24.64
CA SER A 726 -15.72 9.82 25.69
C SER A 726 -15.47 10.74 26.89
N HIS A 727 -15.27 12.04 26.64
CA HIS A 727 -15.05 13.02 27.70
C HIS A 727 -16.40 13.51 28.26
N PRO A 728 -16.68 13.35 29.56
CA PRO A 728 -17.98 13.69 30.15
C PRO A 728 -18.32 15.18 29.99
N ASP A 729 -17.34 16.07 30.19
CA ASP A 729 -17.59 17.51 30.07
C ASP A 729 -17.85 17.96 28.61
N VAL A 730 -17.29 17.24 27.62
CA VAL A 730 -17.62 17.46 26.20
C VAL A 730 -19.06 17.00 25.94
N CYS A 731 -19.45 15.84 26.46
CA CYS A 731 -20.82 15.33 26.35
C CYS A 731 -21.83 16.31 26.97
N ILE A 732 -21.56 16.82 28.17
CA ILE A 732 -22.39 17.81 28.86
C ILE A 732 -22.52 19.09 28.03
N ALA A 733 -21.39 19.70 27.64
CA ALA A 733 -21.37 20.96 26.90
C ALA A 733 -22.07 20.84 25.54
N LEU A 734 -21.81 19.77 24.78
CA LEU A 734 -22.46 19.51 23.50
C LEU A 734 -23.95 19.19 23.65
N THR A 735 -24.36 18.56 24.75
CA THR A 735 -25.80 18.34 25.05
C THR A 735 -26.51 19.66 25.24
N LEU A 736 -25.98 20.54 26.08
CA LEU A 736 -26.53 21.88 26.30
C LEU A 736 -26.55 22.71 25.02
N LEU A 737 -25.45 22.73 24.26
CA LEU A 737 -25.39 23.39 22.96
C LEU A 737 -26.41 22.83 21.96
N GLY A 738 -26.61 21.51 21.95
CA GLY A 738 -27.61 20.87 21.11
C GLY A 738 -29.02 21.35 21.42
N TYR A 739 -29.36 21.48 22.71
CA TYR A 739 -30.63 22.04 23.16
C TYR A 739 -30.75 23.53 22.85
N TYR A 740 -29.68 24.31 23.03
CA TYR A 740 -29.66 25.74 22.69
C TYR A 740 -29.84 25.97 21.19
N HIS A 741 -29.25 25.15 20.32
CA HIS A 741 -29.40 25.30 18.86
C HIS A 741 -30.76 24.80 18.35
N ARG A 742 -31.30 23.72 18.94
CA ARG A 742 -32.60 23.16 18.53
C ARG A 742 -33.78 23.94 19.07
N GLY A 743 -33.65 24.47 20.28
CA GLY A 743 -34.79 24.83 21.13
C GLY A 743 -35.45 23.59 21.74
N LEU A 744 -36.33 23.80 22.71
CA LEU A 744 -37.14 22.76 23.33
C LEU A 744 -38.41 22.50 22.52
N SER A 745 -38.83 21.25 22.41
CA SER A 745 -40.14 20.90 21.85
C SER A 745 -41.26 21.03 22.90
N ASP A 746 -42.51 21.17 22.45
CA ASP A 746 -43.68 21.28 23.35
C ASP A 746 -43.75 20.14 24.38
N LYS A 747 -43.43 18.91 23.96
CA LYS A 747 -43.37 17.75 24.86
C LYS A 747 -42.27 17.89 25.92
N GLU A 748 -41.11 18.40 25.54
CA GLU A 748 -39.99 18.63 26.48
C GLU A 748 -40.28 19.77 27.44
N VAL A 749 -40.96 20.83 26.97
CA VAL A 749 -41.46 21.92 27.81
C VAL A 749 -42.49 21.39 28.82
N GLN A 750 -43.46 20.59 28.37
CA GLN A 750 -44.43 19.95 29.27
C GLN A 750 -43.73 19.09 30.33
N LEU A 751 -42.78 18.24 29.93
CA LEU A 751 -41.99 17.42 30.87
C LEU A 751 -41.18 18.27 31.86
N THR A 752 -40.73 19.46 31.44
CA THR A 752 -40.00 20.39 32.31
C THR A 752 -40.94 20.97 33.36
N PHE A 753 -42.15 21.39 32.99
CA PHE A 753 -43.18 21.82 33.93
C PHE A 753 -43.64 20.68 34.86
N GLU A 754 -43.81 19.46 34.37
CA GLU A 754 -44.15 18.30 35.19
C GLU A 754 -43.07 18.01 36.24
N LYS A 755 -41.79 18.15 35.88
CA LYS A 755 -40.68 18.02 36.83
C LYS A 755 -40.66 19.17 37.83
N LEU A 756 -40.85 20.40 37.37
CA LEU A 756 -40.89 21.59 38.22
C LEU A 756 -42.01 21.46 39.27
N LEU A 757 -43.22 21.05 38.86
CA LEU A 757 -44.37 20.88 39.75
C LEU A 757 -44.20 19.75 40.79
N ARG A 758 -43.21 18.86 40.62
CA ARG A 758 -42.86 17.83 41.61
C ARG A 758 -41.89 18.35 42.68
N LEU A 759 -41.26 19.50 42.47
CA LEU A 759 -40.37 20.12 43.45
C LEU A 759 -41.17 20.77 44.59
N ASP A 760 -40.49 21.09 45.66
CA ASP A 760 -41.02 21.79 46.81
C ASP A 760 -41.47 23.21 46.41
N ILE A 761 -42.45 23.80 47.11
CA ILE A 761 -42.95 25.15 46.78
C ILE A 761 -41.82 26.19 46.78
N SER A 762 -40.86 26.08 47.70
CA SER A 762 -39.72 27.00 47.77
C SER A 762 -38.76 26.84 46.60
N GLU A 763 -38.51 25.61 46.13
CA GLU A 763 -37.69 25.34 44.95
C GLU A 763 -38.41 25.73 43.66
N GLN A 764 -39.73 25.53 43.59
CA GLN A 764 -40.56 25.98 42.48
C GLN A 764 -40.46 27.49 42.29
N ILE A 765 -40.64 28.27 43.37
CA ILE A 765 -40.53 29.73 43.34
C ILE A 765 -39.14 30.16 42.86
N HIS A 766 -38.08 29.57 43.43
CA HIS A 766 -36.70 29.87 43.02
C HIS A 766 -36.45 29.59 41.52
N GLN A 767 -36.91 28.46 41.00
CA GLN A 767 -36.75 28.12 39.57
C GLN A 767 -37.62 29.00 38.66
N TYR A 768 -38.81 29.39 39.13
CA TYR A 768 -39.72 30.26 38.40
C TYR A 768 -39.16 31.69 38.29
N ASP A 769 -38.65 32.23 39.39
CA ASP A 769 -37.98 33.54 39.43
C ASP A 769 -36.75 33.55 38.51
N ARG A 770 -35.98 32.46 38.48
CA ARG A 770 -34.83 32.29 37.57
C ARG A 770 -35.25 32.37 36.09
N CYS A 771 -36.31 31.65 35.71
CA CYS A 771 -36.84 31.67 34.33
C CYS A 771 -37.39 33.05 33.92
N LEU A 772 -37.89 33.86 34.87
CA LEU A 772 -38.43 35.19 34.60
C LEU A 772 -37.34 36.26 34.46
N THR A 773 -36.20 36.12 35.13
CA THR A 773 -35.08 37.08 35.02
C THR A 773 -34.35 37.05 33.68
N ASP A 774 -34.46 35.96 32.92
CA ASP A 774 -33.79 35.78 31.62
C ASP A 774 -34.67 36.12 30.39
N ALA A 775 -35.96 36.43 30.60
CA ALA A 775 -36.92 36.85 29.58
C ALA A 775 -36.93 38.38 29.40
#